data_AF-A0A5B9DCJ0-F1
#
_entry.id   AF-A0A5B9DCJ0-F1
#
_cell.length_a   1.000
_cell.length_b   1.000
_cell.length_c   1.000
_cell.angle_alpha   90.00
_cell.angle_beta   90.00
_cell.angle_gamma   90.00
#
_symmetry.space_group_name_H-M   'P 1'
#
loop_
_entity.id
_entity.type
_entity.pdbx_description
1 polymer ?
#
loop_
_entity_poly.entity_id
_entity_poly.type
_entity_poly.pdbx_seq_one_letter_code
_entity_poly.pdbx_strand_id
1 'polypeptide(L)'
;MVTTEKEDSLGEQQKYRIAEPHDLSPRNKWLRDYYFLGVKREWNNEYMPFTTGLLDDRPFAETDYYIVPEIYFYLGNKTRGIFGSSLALMAEEVELPKDFWSKSLPERRIIFLEKVMLNKIPQEIIGPELLAGGRFNTQLSKCLNEKEQKIFDKLNLNVRHSTFKYHNHGFGNVGATAGHIIPDYDFIINNGFKSVFNDAKERYNQLSLKEKKSPIGNEIRAIIQASEIPRKLAQKYAEECRRLAAEVNDDTRKLELEQMANNLEIVPWEPAQTFWQGVQSLWLIHMLVMAEESYPGPGLSFGRTDQHLWDLYKKDVIDEKNITKNFAKEILGSFWFHCNTAYDAQMRIGNQGITAGFGQLMTLSGCGSNGEDLTNDLTYTILEVIDEWSPILEPKPNVRLHRNSPDKLLDIIVNMITKSQGAPFILNFDERSIAGMMRQGIPKEKAWDYACVGCLENTMQGNDRSGTVNCNPNLVKSILLTLNNGKSANQNQNVIMLHPKEKKPILMGLKTGLAEDFKTWEEFWNAWVRQIRYQIKYTVDTYNISEEFRARWLPTPYLSSMVKGCINSGLDVRNGGPEIRFITIEGVGFATLVDSLLAIKKFVYDEKKFTIAELKEAMENDFKGKKEWKIMHSLIKNRAPKYGNDNDEADELAQKVMEIWSQECFKYKTPTDFTYRPGMLSWNYWAGEDAGFTPATPDGRIGGQFLSNAISPTNGADIQGPTAVTNSVGTVLGGKDENGDYINFLPNGASHTLTFNPSLLRNPELKEKFKSYLKGYIENGGTALQINILDANMLKDAQVNPDGYHNLLVRITGYNAYFVSIGKELQDEIIAREMHNM
;
A
#
# COMPACT_ATOMS: atom_id res chain seq x y z
N MET A 1 -3.80 19.97 -62.32
CA MET A 1 -2.62 19.39 -61.64
C MET A 1 -3.11 18.91 -60.29
N VAL A 2 -3.83 17.79 -60.25
CA VAL A 2 -3.28 16.43 -59.98
C VAL A 2 -2.49 16.40 -58.68
N THR A 3 -3.25 16.23 -57.60
CA THR A 3 -3.03 15.31 -56.48
C THR A 3 -1.65 14.65 -56.38
N THR A 4 -0.92 14.98 -55.33
CA THR A 4 -0.03 14.02 -54.66
C THR A 4 -0.63 13.74 -53.29
N GLU A 5 -1.28 12.58 -53.22
CA GLU A 5 -1.59 11.86 -52.00
C GLU A 5 -0.36 11.86 -51.10
N LYS A 6 -0.48 12.41 -49.89
CA LYS A 6 0.33 11.94 -48.79
C LYS A 6 -0.23 10.57 -48.46
N GLU A 7 0.46 9.55 -48.95
CA GLU A 7 0.30 8.18 -48.51
C GLU A 7 0.17 8.18 -46.99
N ASP A 8 -0.95 7.65 -46.54
CA ASP A 8 -1.13 7.12 -45.20
C ASP A 8 0.15 6.40 -44.81
N SER A 9 0.83 6.88 -43.76
CA SER A 9 1.73 6.03 -43.01
C SER A 9 0.87 4.91 -42.44
N LEU A 10 0.77 3.81 -43.19
CA LEU A 10 0.44 2.49 -42.67
C LEU A 10 1.19 2.36 -41.36
N GLY A 11 0.44 2.41 -40.26
CA GLY A 11 0.99 2.40 -38.91
C GLY A 11 1.98 1.25 -38.80
N GLU A 12 3.18 1.54 -38.30
CA GLU A 12 4.10 0.49 -37.88
C GLU A 12 3.30 -0.46 -36.99
N GLN A 13 3.12 -1.70 -37.47
CA GLN A 13 2.49 -2.75 -36.68
C GLN A 13 3.24 -2.80 -35.35
N GLN A 14 2.54 -2.50 -34.26
CA GLN A 14 3.11 -2.49 -32.93
C GLN A 14 3.80 -3.84 -32.70
N LYS A 15 5.14 -3.81 -32.57
CA LYS A 15 6.00 -5.00 -32.59
C LYS A 15 5.65 -6.00 -31.49
N TYR A 16 5.08 -5.51 -30.38
CA TYR A 16 4.64 -6.30 -29.24
C TYR A 16 3.19 -5.96 -28.90
N ARG A 17 2.37 -6.98 -28.62
CA ARG A 17 0.99 -6.81 -28.19
C ARG A 17 0.93 -6.49 -26.70
N ILE A 18 0.25 -5.42 -26.34
CA ILE A 18 -0.09 -5.09 -24.94
C ILE A 18 -1.57 -5.36 -24.66
N ALA A 19 -1.93 -5.50 -23.38
CA ALA A 19 -3.32 -5.62 -22.97
C ALA A 19 -4.10 -4.34 -23.29
N GLU A 20 -5.33 -4.50 -23.77
CA GLU A 20 -6.25 -3.42 -24.12
C GLU A 20 -7.63 -3.70 -23.50
N PRO A 21 -8.38 -2.64 -23.13
CA PRO A 21 -9.74 -2.83 -22.62
C PRO A 21 -10.63 -3.47 -23.70
N HIS A 22 -11.58 -4.28 -23.28
CA HIS A 22 -12.50 -4.98 -24.18
C HIS A 22 -13.89 -5.12 -23.57
N ASP A 23 -14.88 -5.36 -24.43
CA ASP A 23 -16.29 -5.64 -24.04
C ASP A 23 -16.95 -4.60 -23.11
N LEU A 24 -16.42 -3.37 -23.07
CA LEU A 24 -16.98 -2.27 -22.30
C LEU A 24 -18.33 -1.82 -22.87
N SER A 25 -19.31 -1.59 -22.00
CA SER A 25 -20.54 -0.89 -22.39
C SER A 25 -20.24 0.54 -22.85
N PRO A 26 -21.12 1.18 -23.64
CA PRO A 26 -20.90 2.57 -24.07
C PRO A 26 -20.61 3.54 -22.92
N ARG A 27 -21.29 3.36 -21.77
CA ARG A 27 -21.08 4.15 -20.55
C ARG A 27 -19.68 3.92 -19.98
N ASN A 28 -19.31 2.66 -19.75
CA ASN A 28 -18.01 2.31 -19.17
C ASN A 28 -16.86 2.73 -20.09
N LYS A 29 -17.03 2.59 -21.41
CA LYS A 29 -16.08 3.11 -22.40
C LYS A 29 -15.92 4.62 -22.29
N TRP A 30 -17.02 5.37 -22.21
CA TRP A 30 -16.97 6.82 -22.03
C TRP A 30 -16.22 7.22 -20.76
N LEU A 31 -16.54 6.61 -19.62
CA LEU A 31 -15.91 6.92 -18.33
C LEU A 31 -14.42 6.62 -18.35
N ARG A 32 -14.04 5.46 -18.90
CA ARG A 32 -12.65 5.06 -19.04
C ARG A 32 -11.91 6.03 -19.96
N ASP A 33 -12.42 6.27 -21.16
CA ASP A 33 -11.78 7.19 -22.13
C ASP A 33 -11.65 8.60 -21.56
N TYR A 34 -12.67 9.07 -20.83
CA TYR A 34 -12.64 10.36 -20.15
C TYR A 34 -11.50 10.42 -19.12
N TYR A 35 -11.36 9.42 -18.24
CA TYR A 35 -10.25 9.34 -17.29
C TYR A 35 -8.87 9.44 -17.97
N PHE A 36 -8.69 8.71 -19.08
CA PHE A 36 -7.41 8.70 -19.82
C PHE A 36 -7.11 9.98 -20.62
N LEU A 37 -8.04 10.94 -20.72
CA LEU A 37 -7.70 12.30 -21.16
C LEU A 37 -6.75 12.99 -20.17
N GLY A 38 -6.71 12.53 -18.92
CA GLY A 38 -5.85 13.02 -17.86
C GLY A 38 -5.97 14.52 -17.64
N VAL A 39 -4.86 15.26 -17.70
CA VAL A 39 -4.84 16.72 -17.49
C VAL A 39 -5.62 17.51 -18.56
N LYS A 40 -6.04 16.86 -19.65
CA LYS A 40 -6.89 17.47 -20.69
C LYS A 40 -8.38 17.44 -20.34
N ARG A 41 -8.78 16.74 -19.26
CA ARG A 41 -10.17 16.78 -18.78
C ARG A 41 -10.53 18.18 -18.29
N GLU A 42 -11.78 18.59 -18.55
CA GLU A 42 -12.36 19.80 -17.99
C GLU A 42 -12.62 19.68 -16.48
N TRP A 43 -12.86 18.45 -16.00
CA TRP A 43 -13.07 18.13 -14.59
C TRP A 43 -11.95 17.21 -14.08
N ASN A 44 -11.43 17.52 -12.89
CA ASN A 44 -10.45 16.70 -12.15
C ASN A 44 -10.67 16.87 -10.64
N ASN A 45 -10.51 15.81 -9.87
CA ASN A 45 -10.49 15.82 -8.39
C ASN A 45 -9.14 16.33 -7.85
N GLU A 46 -8.89 17.63 -8.04
CA GLU A 46 -7.64 18.31 -7.63
C GLU A 46 -7.53 18.54 -6.11
N TYR A 47 -6.32 18.83 -5.62
CA TYR A 47 -6.13 19.28 -4.24
C TYR A 47 -6.85 20.61 -3.95
N MET A 48 -7.76 20.61 -2.99
CA MET A 48 -8.51 21.78 -2.54
C MET A 48 -8.14 22.13 -1.08
N PRO A 49 -7.25 23.11 -0.84
CA PRO A 49 -6.88 23.53 0.51
C PRO A 49 -7.87 24.49 1.14
N PHE A 50 -8.07 24.34 2.45
CA PHE A 50 -9.00 25.14 3.25
C PHE A 50 -8.37 25.62 4.56
N THR A 51 -8.68 26.85 4.96
CA THR A 51 -8.17 27.49 6.17
C THR A 51 -9.29 28.05 7.07
N THR A 52 -8.99 28.14 8.37
CA THR A 52 -9.74 28.84 9.41
C THR A 52 -9.60 30.36 9.35
N GLY A 53 -8.74 30.90 8.47
CA GLY A 53 -8.44 32.33 8.37
C GLY A 53 -7.33 32.81 9.33
N LEU A 54 -6.82 31.95 10.20
CA LEU A 54 -5.64 32.27 11.01
C LEU A 54 -4.37 32.33 10.15
N LEU A 55 -3.54 33.36 10.36
CA LEU A 55 -2.29 33.57 9.61
C LEU A 55 -1.34 32.35 9.67
N ASP A 56 -1.33 31.67 10.82
CA ASP A 56 -0.49 30.51 11.08
C ASP A 56 -1.19 29.17 10.94
N ASP A 57 -2.28 29.09 10.19
CA ASP A 57 -2.96 27.83 9.94
C ASP A 57 -2.10 26.83 9.13
N ARG A 58 -2.42 25.53 9.24
CA ARG A 58 -1.71 24.42 8.58
C ARG A 58 -2.71 23.53 7.83
N PRO A 59 -2.86 23.70 6.51
CA PRO A 59 -3.64 22.76 5.70
C PRO A 59 -2.87 21.45 5.43
N PHE A 60 -1.54 21.52 5.37
CA PHE A 60 -0.67 20.39 5.08
C PHE A 60 -0.15 19.71 6.36
N ALA A 61 -0.21 18.37 6.43
CA ALA A 61 0.38 17.55 7.49
C ALA A 61 1.55 16.73 6.91
N GLU A 62 2.78 17.20 7.04
CA GLU A 62 3.95 16.50 6.49
C GLU A 62 4.27 15.16 7.18
N THR A 63 3.69 14.90 8.35
CA THR A 63 3.93 13.65 9.07
C THR A 63 3.36 12.44 8.33
N ASP A 64 2.25 12.62 7.61
CA ASP A 64 1.58 11.58 6.83
C ASP A 64 2.42 11.12 5.61
N TYR A 65 3.56 11.75 5.42
CA TYR A 65 4.35 11.76 4.21
C TYR A 65 5.81 11.35 4.46
N TYR A 66 6.16 11.05 5.71
CA TYR A 66 7.53 10.64 6.07
C TYR A 66 7.95 9.26 5.58
N ILE A 67 7.02 8.42 5.12
CA ILE A 67 7.36 7.16 4.46
C ILE A 67 7.57 7.31 2.95
N VAL A 68 7.41 8.52 2.39
CA VAL A 68 7.56 8.81 0.97
C VAL A 68 8.78 9.71 0.81
N PRO A 69 9.99 9.16 0.61
CA PRO A 69 11.18 9.99 0.57
C PRO A 69 11.26 10.93 -0.64
N GLU A 70 10.57 10.58 -1.74
CA GLU A 70 10.49 11.39 -2.97
C GLU A 70 9.99 12.81 -2.71
N ILE A 71 9.25 13.02 -1.62
CA ILE A 71 8.70 14.32 -1.27
C ILE A 71 9.52 15.09 -0.24
N TYR A 72 10.58 14.51 0.32
CA TYR A 72 11.41 15.18 1.34
C TYR A 72 12.00 16.50 0.84
N PHE A 73 12.34 16.55 -0.45
CA PHE A 73 12.79 17.78 -1.12
C PHE A 73 11.80 18.94 -0.97
N TYR A 74 10.49 18.65 -0.88
CA TYR A 74 9.43 19.66 -0.78
C TYR A 74 9.07 20.04 0.66
N LEU A 75 9.60 19.37 1.69
CA LEU A 75 9.26 19.63 3.11
C LEU A 75 10.06 20.81 3.73
N GLY A 76 11.21 21.18 3.15
CA GLY A 76 12.04 22.30 3.60
C GLY A 76 12.79 22.06 4.93
N ASN A 77 13.63 23.02 5.35
CA ASN A 77 14.62 22.79 6.44
C ASN A 77 14.35 23.53 7.77
N LYS A 78 13.51 24.59 7.81
CA LYS A 78 13.35 25.44 9.02
C LYS A 78 11.93 26.00 9.24
N THR A 79 11.05 25.90 8.26
CA THR A 79 9.70 26.52 8.25
C THR A 79 8.74 25.62 7.46
N ARG A 80 7.74 26.21 6.81
CA ARG A 80 6.87 25.56 5.83
C ARG A 80 7.71 25.21 4.59
N GLY A 81 7.69 23.95 4.18
CA GLY A 81 8.24 23.52 2.89
C GLY A 81 7.49 24.14 1.70
N ILE A 82 7.85 23.72 0.49
CA ILE A 82 7.16 24.14 -0.74
C ILE A 82 5.69 23.75 -0.68
N PHE A 83 5.36 22.50 -0.35
CA PHE A 83 3.96 22.07 -0.25
C PHE A 83 3.19 22.83 0.82
N GLY A 84 3.74 22.93 2.03
CA GLY A 84 3.07 23.65 3.12
C GLY A 84 2.85 25.13 2.82
N SER A 85 3.77 25.77 2.10
CA SER A 85 3.64 27.18 1.70
C SER A 85 2.63 27.35 0.56
N SER A 86 2.73 26.53 -0.49
CA SER A 86 1.83 26.60 -1.66
C SER A 86 0.38 26.31 -1.26
N LEU A 87 0.13 25.26 -0.48
CA LEU A 87 -1.21 24.92 -0.03
C LEU A 87 -1.80 26.00 0.88
N ALA A 88 -0.99 26.62 1.75
CA ALA A 88 -1.46 27.73 2.58
C ALA A 88 -1.82 28.98 1.76
N LEU A 89 -1.10 29.27 0.67
CA LEU A 89 -1.39 30.39 -0.22
C LEU A 89 -2.64 30.18 -1.08
N MET A 90 -2.92 28.93 -1.44
CA MET A 90 -4.12 28.54 -2.21
C MET A 90 -5.36 28.32 -1.33
N ALA A 91 -5.19 28.29 0.00
CA ALA A 91 -6.24 27.87 0.91
C ALA A 91 -7.43 28.84 0.91
N GLU A 92 -8.63 28.30 0.72
CA GLU A 92 -9.87 29.07 0.82
C GLU A 92 -10.33 29.15 2.29
N GLU A 93 -10.75 30.35 2.72
CA GLU A 93 -11.27 30.56 4.07
C GLU A 93 -12.68 29.96 4.25
N VAL A 94 -12.88 29.31 5.39
CA VAL A 94 -14.14 28.68 5.80
C VAL A 94 -14.77 29.47 6.93
N GLU A 95 -16.04 29.84 6.79
CA GLU A 95 -16.79 30.54 7.84
C GLU A 95 -17.06 29.63 9.05
N LEU A 96 -16.59 30.05 10.22
CA LEU A 96 -16.64 29.26 11.46
C LEU A 96 -17.73 29.76 12.42
N PRO A 97 -18.38 28.86 13.19
CA PRO A 97 -19.28 29.25 14.26
C PRO A 97 -18.61 30.15 15.30
N LYS A 98 -19.37 31.07 15.91
CA LYS A 98 -18.83 32.01 16.93
C LYS A 98 -18.17 31.31 18.12
N ASP A 99 -18.65 30.13 18.49
CA ASP A 99 -18.15 29.34 19.61
C ASP A 99 -17.06 28.32 19.21
N PHE A 100 -16.60 28.31 17.96
CA PHE A 100 -15.68 27.30 17.41
C PHE A 100 -14.44 27.08 18.28
N TRP A 101 -13.76 28.17 18.67
CA TRP A 101 -12.52 28.09 19.46
C TRP A 101 -12.72 27.70 20.93
N SER A 102 -13.97 27.64 21.41
CA SER A 102 -14.29 27.12 22.75
C SER A 102 -14.44 25.60 22.79
N LYS A 103 -14.52 24.96 21.62
CA LYS A 103 -14.71 23.51 21.47
C LYS A 103 -13.38 22.77 21.52
N SER A 104 -13.43 21.48 21.81
CA SER A 104 -12.25 20.62 21.78
C SER A 104 -11.67 20.49 20.35
N LEU A 105 -10.43 20.00 20.23
CA LEU A 105 -9.81 19.79 18.93
C LEU A 105 -10.57 18.80 18.02
N PRO A 106 -11.01 17.61 18.50
CA PRO A 106 -11.84 16.71 17.70
C PRO A 106 -13.14 17.37 17.19
N GLU A 107 -13.83 18.11 18.05
CA GLU A 107 -15.07 18.83 17.68
C GLU A 107 -14.78 19.91 16.61
N ARG A 108 -13.69 20.68 16.76
CA ARG A 108 -13.28 21.67 15.76
C ARG A 108 -12.99 21.04 14.40
N ARG A 109 -12.27 19.91 14.37
CA ARG A 109 -11.92 19.18 13.14
C ARG A 109 -13.17 18.73 12.38
N ILE A 110 -14.15 18.16 13.07
CA ILE A 110 -15.39 17.69 12.44
C ILE A 110 -16.30 18.82 11.99
N ILE A 111 -16.42 19.90 12.77
CA ILE A 111 -17.15 21.10 12.32
C ILE A 111 -16.53 21.66 11.04
N PHE A 112 -15.19 21.71 10.98
CA PHE A 112 -14.48 22.22 9.81
C PHE A 112 -14.68 21.32 8.59
N LEU A 113 -14.53 19.99 8.76
CA LEU A 113 -14.80 19.01 7.70
C LEU A 113 -16.23 19.15 7.17
N GLU A 114 -17.24 19.18 8.05
CA GLU A 114 -18.64 19.33 7.67
C GLU A 114 -18.86 20.62 6.87
N LYS A 115 -18.29 21.74 7.32
CA LYS A 115 -18.42 23.03 6.62
C LYS A 115 -17.79 23.00 5.23
N VAL A 116 -16.62 22.39 5.09
CA VAL A 116 -15.93 22.22 3.81
C VAL A 116 -16.74 21.34 2.87
N MET A 117 -17.09 20.13 3.31
CA MET A 117 -17.76 19.14 2.46
C MET A 117 -19.14 19.60 2.00
N LEU A 118 -19.89 20.34 2.83
CA LEU A 118 -21.26 20.74 2.50
C LEU A 118 -21.37 22.10 1.79
N ASN A 119 -20.39 23.00 1.96
CA ASN A 119 -20.52 24.39 1.48
C ASN A 119 -19.39 24.87 0.57
N LYS A 120 -18.27 24.14 0.50
CA LYS A 120 -17.09 24.55 -0.28
C LYS A 120 -16.74 23.58 -1.39
N ILE A 121 -16.91 22.28 -1.14
CA ILE A 121 -16.75 21.26 -2.17
C ILE A 121 -17.98 21.26 -3.07
N PRO A 122 -17.82 21.37 -4.40
CA PRO A 122 -18.93 21.19 -5.35
C PRO A 122 -19.50 19.77 -5.31
N GLN A 123 -20.82 19.64 -5.27
CA GLN A 123 -21.51 18.38 -5.55
C GLN A 123 -21.79 18.31 -7.06
N GLU A 124 -21.05 17.48 -7.77
CA GLU A 124 -21.12 17.35 -9.24
C GLU A 124 -21.36 15.88 -9.62
N ILE A 125 -22.08 15.65 -10.73
CA ILE A 125 -22.25 14.34 -11.38
C ILE A 125 -21.55 14.37 -12.74
N ILE A 126 -20.65 13.43 -12.98
CA ILE A 126 -19.71 13.42 -14.09
C ILE A 126 -20.25 12.56 -15.23
N GLY A 127 -20.62 13.21 -16.33
CA GLY A 127 -21.06 12.52 -17.55
C GLY A 127 -22.19 11.51 -17.30
N PRO A 128 -22.06 10.26 -17.78
CA PRO A 128 -23.07 9.23 -17.64
C PRO A 128 -22.84 8.34 -16.40
N GLU A 129 -22.08 8.76 -15.39
CA GLU A 129 -21.87 7.90 -14.21
C GLU A 129 -23.18 7.61 -13.44
N LEU A 130 -23.19 6.48 -12.71
CA LEU A 130 -24.32 6.03 -11.89
C LEU A 130 -24.08 6.22 -10.39
N LEU A 131 -22.95 6.79 -9.97
CA LEU A 131 -22.64 7.02 -8.57
C LEU A 131 -22.28 8.50 -8.35
N ALA A 132 -22.77 9.07 -7.26
CA ALA A 132 -22.41 10.41 -6.82
C ALA A 132 -21.22 10.38 -5.87
N GLY A 133 -20.42 11.45 -5.87
CA GLY A 133 -19.23 11.58 -5.01
C GLY A 133 -17.96 11.93 -5.78
N GLY A 134 -17.97 13.00 -6.57
CA GLY A 134 -16.84 13.33 -7.45
C GLY A 134 -15.62 13.95 -6.75
N ARG A 135 -15.81 15.03 -5.97
CA ARG A 135 -14.69 15.77 -5.36
C ARG A 135 -14.51 15.43 -3.89
N PHE A 136 -13.28 15.06 -3.52
CA PHE A 136 -12.92 14.67 -2.15
C PHE A 136 -11.46 14.94 -1.77
N ASN A 137 -10.61 15.37 -2.70
CA ASN A 137 -9.18 15.65 -2.45
C ASN A 137 -8.95 16.95 -1.67
N THR A 138 -9.36 16.98 -0.41
CA THR A 138 -9.23 18.15 0.45
C THR A 138 -7.83 18.27 1.07
N GLN A 139 -7.44 19.49 1.45
CA GLN A 139 -6.29 19.78 2.32
C GLN A 139 -6.77 20.66 3.49
N LEU A 140 -7.24 20.03 4.57
CA LEU A 140 -7.95 20.69 5.66
C LEU A 140 -6.99 21.28 6.70
N SER A 141 -7.30 22.50 7.16
CA SER A 141 -6.76 23.09 8.38
C SER A 141 -6.73 22.08 9.54
N LYS A 142 -5.61 22.02 10.28
CA LYS A 142 -5.53 21.24 11.52
C LYS A 142 -6.33 21.86 12.68
N CYS A 143 -7.00 22.99 12.45
CA CYS A 143 -7.92 23.65 13.36
C CYS A 143 -7.28 24.03 14.71
N LEU A 144 -5.99 24.34 14.71
CA LEU A 144 -5.22 24.68 15.91
C LEU A 144 -5.33 26.18 16.18
N ASN A 145 -5.52 26.55 17.45
CA ASN A 145 -5.39 27.95 17.85
C ASN A 145 -3.92 28.37 17.93
N GLU A 146 -3.63 29.67 18.07
CA GLU A 146 -2.24 30.17 18.06
C GLU A 146 -1.31 29.52 19.11
N LYS A 147 -1.84 29.15 20.28
CA LYS A 147 -1.05 28.50 21.34
C LYS A 147 -0.74 27.05 20.97
N GLU A 148 -1.74 26.32 20.50
CA GLU A 148 -1.60 24.94 20.03
C GLU A 148 -0.64 24.87 18.84
N GLN A 149 -0.77 25.80 17.88
CA GLN A 149 0.04 25.87 16.67
C GLN A 149 1.53 26.00 16.98
N LYS A 150 1.90 26.85 17.95
CA LYS A 150 3.31 27.00 18.38
C LYS A 150 3.88 25.71 18.96
N ILE A 151 3.09 24.94 19.70
CA ILE A 151 3.51 23.65 20.27
C ILE A 151 3.61 22.61 19.16
N PHE A 152 2.61 22.56 18.27
CA PHE A 152 2.58 21.70 17.11
C PHE A 152 3.82 21.87 16.24
N ASP A 153 4.14 23.10 15.83
CA ASP A 153 5.29 23.37 14.94
C ASP A 153 6.62 22.93 15.59
N LYS A 154 6.78 23.18 16.89
CA LYS A 154 7.98 22.77 17.63
C LYS A 154 8.14 21.25 17.65
N LEU A 155 7.06 20.52 17.94
CA LEU A 155 7.09 19.06 17.99
C LEU A 155 7.27 18.46 16.60
N ASN A 156 6.59 19.02 15.59
CA ASN A 156 6.71 18.59 14.20
C ASN A 156 8.16 18.71 13.69
N LEU A 157 8.86 19.80 14.02
CA LEU A 157 10.29 19.95 13.71
C LEU A 157 11.16 18.88 14.39
N ASN A 158 10.83 18.47 15.61
CA ASN A 158 11.53 17.39 16.30
C ASN A 158 11.32 16.04 15.59
N VAL A 159 10.08 15.74 15.18
CA VAL A 159 9.77 14.56 14.37
C VAL A 159 10.61 14.58 13.09
N ARG A 160 10.60 15.70 12.36
CA ARG A 160 11.37 15.88 11.12
C ARG A 160 12.85 15.58 11.31
N HIS A 161 13.48 16.18 12.33
CA HIS A 161 14.90 15.97 12.60
C HIS A 161 15.22 14.50 12.91
N SER A 162 14.37 13.81 13.65
CA SER A 162 14.58 12.40 13.98
C SER A 162 14.44 11.51 12.75
N THR A 163 13.37 11.69 11.97
CA THR A 163 13.12 10.94 10.72
C THR A 163 14.23 11.20 9.70
N PHE A 164 14.59 12.46 9.45
CA PHE A 164 15.64 12.77 8.49
C PHE A 164 17.00 12.26 8.96
N LYS A 165 17.31 12.30 10.26
CA LYS A 165 18.55 11.68 10.76
C LYS A 165 18.55 10.17 10.50
N TYR A 166 17.46 9.47 10.78
CA TYR A 166 17.34 8.03 10.53
C TYR A 166 17.57 7.73 9.03
N HIS A 167 16.82 8.43 8.18
CA HIS A 167 16.83 8.27 6.74
C HIS A 167 18.18 8.62 6.11
N ASN A 168 18.71 9.80 6.40
CA ASN A 168 20.00 10.31 5.91
C ASN A 168 21.18 9.46 6.37
N HIS A 169 21.02 8.46 7.25
CA HIS A 169 22.09 7.51 7.57
C HIS A 169 21.87 6.14 6.93
N GLY A 170 20.96 6.02 5.95
CA GLY A 170 20.69 4.81 5.18
C GLY A 170 20.04 3.70 6.01
N PHE A 171 19.25 4.05 7.03
CA PHE A 171 18.48 3.05 7.78
C PHE A 171 17.16 2.67 7.09
N GLY A 172 16.70 3.44 6.11
CA GLY A 172 15.39 3.28 5.46
C GLY A 172 14.53 4.52 5.63
N ASN A 173 13.21 4.33 5.69
CA ASN A 173 12.26 5.40 5.98
C ASN A 173 11.27 4.98 7.09
N VAL A 174 10.75 5.96 7.83
CA VAL A 174 9.92 5.72 9.02
C VAL A 174 9.05 6.93 9.35
N GLY A 175 7.76 6.70 9.59
CA GLY A 175 6.83 7.73 10.04
C GLY A 175 5.38 7.23 10.10
N ALA A 176 4.59 7.82 10.99
CA ALA A 176 3.16 7.54 11.08
C ALA A 176 2.41 8.09 9.87
N THR A 177 1.82 7.21 9.06
CA THR A 177 1.03 7.60 7.87
C THR A 177 -0.48 7.43 8.07
N ALA A 178 -1.27 8.29 7.42
CA ALA A 178 -2.72 8.17 7.28
C ALA A 178 -3.11 6.95 6.42
N GLY A 179 -4.41 6.67 6.25
CA GLY A 179 -4.86 5.51 5.50
C GLY A 179 -4.46 4.18 6.14
N HIS A 180 -4.18 3.16 5.34
CA HIS A 180 -3.79 1.80 5.76
C HIS A 180 -4.78 1.16 6.76
N ILE A 181 -6.04 1.05 6.34
CA ILE A 181 -7.14 0.47 7.12
C ILE A 181 -8.29 0.02 6.21
N ILE A 182 -9.09 -0.94 6.70
CA ILE A 182 -10.42 -1.27 6.18
C ILE A 182 -11.44 -0.86 7.25
N PRO A 183 -12.15 0.27 7.07
CA PRO A 183 -13.29 0.64 7.89
C PRO A 183 -14.39 -0.42 7.90
N ASP A 184 -15.33 -0.32 8.83
CA ASP A 184 -16.43 -1.27 9.01
C ASP A 184 -17.54 -1.09 7.96
N TYR A 185 -17.18 -1.22 6.67
CA TYR A 185 -18.11 -1.01 5.56
C TYR A 185 -19.28 -1.97 5.60
N ASP A 186 -19.05 -3.24 5.95
CA ASP A 186 -20.09 -4.26 6.08
C ASP A 186 -21.19 -3.80 7.05
N PHE A 187 -20.79 -3.32 8.23
CA PHE A 187 -21.74 -2.80 9.21
C PHE A 187 -22.53 -1.61 8.67
N ILE A 188 -21.87 -0.65 8.02
CA ILE A 188 -22.57 0.55 7.48
C ILE A 188 -23.52 0.19 6.35
N ILE A 189 -23.13 -0.70 5.43
CA ILE A 189 -23.99 -1.15 4.33
C ILE A 189 -25.26 -1.81 4.87
N ASN A 190 -25.11 -2.66 5.89
CA ASN A 190 -26.22 -3.46 6.44
C ASN A 190 -27.04 -2.75 7.54
N ASN A 191 -26.51 -1.73 8.21
CA ASN A 191 -27.16 -1.08 9.36
C ASN A 191 -27.33 0.44 9.22
N GLY A 192 -26.61 1.07 8.29
CA GLY A 192 -26.61 2.52 8.08
C GLY A 192 -25.89 3.32 9.17
N PHE A 193 -25.46 4.53 8.83
CA PHE A 193 -24.81 5.47 9.76
C PHE A 193 -25.70 5.89 10.94
N LYS A 194 -27.02 5.75 10.80
CA LYS A 194 -27.97 5.97 11.88
C LYS A 194 -27.69 5.07 13.08
N SER A 195 -27.26 3.82 12.87
CA SER A 195 -26.88 2.92 13.96
C SER A 195 -25.67 3.48 14.72
N VAL A 196 -24.60 3.86 13.99
CA VAL A 196 -23.39 4.45 14.57
C VAL A 196 -23.71 5.71 15.39
N PHE A 197 -24.56 6.58 14.85
CA PHE A 197 -25.01 7.79 15.55
C PHE A 197 -25.73 7.46 16.87
N ASN A 198 -26.62 6.47 16.86
CA ASN A 198 -27.35 6.03 18.04
C ASN A 198 -26.41 5.40 19.09
N ASP A 199 -25.48 4.55 18.66
CA ASP A 199 -24.50 3.89 19.53
C ASP A 199 -23.61 4.93 20.22
N ALA A 200 -23.12 5.92 19.47
CA ALA A 200 -22.31 7.00 20.02
C ALA A 200 -23.11 7.87 21.02
N LYS A 201 -24.39 8.15 20.75
CA LYS A 201 -25.27 8.87 21.68
C LYS A 201 -25.57 8.08 22.93
N GLU A 202 -25.84 6.78 22.81
CA GLU A 202 -26.07 5.91 23.95
C GLU A 202 -24.82 5.88 24.83
N ARG A 203 -23.65 5.66 24.22
CA ARG A 203 -22.37 5.68 24.91
C ARG A 203 -22.12 7.00 25.64
N TYR A 204 -22.40 8.14 24.99
CA TYR A 204 -22.28 9.46 25.61
C TYR A 204 -23.19 9.60 26.82
N ASN A 205 -24.43 9.11 26.73
CA ASN A 205 -25.40 9.20 27.81
C ASN A 205 -24.98 8.39 29.05
N GLN A 206 -24.32 7.24 28.83
CA GLN A 206 -23.76 6.38 29.87
C GLN A 206 -22.53 6.99 30.58
N LEU A 207 -21.86 8.00 30.00
CA LEU A 207 -20.75 8.69 30.66
C LEU A 207 -21.20 9.44 31.92
N SER A 208 -20.37 9.39 32.96
CA SER A 208 -20.52 10.24 34.14
C SER A 208 -20.36 11.73 33.78
N LEU A 209 -20.86 12.63 34.63
CA LEU A 209 -20.69 14.07 34.45
C LEU A 209 -19.21 14.50 34.36
N LYS A 210 -18.30 13.77 34.99
CA LYS A 210 -16.86 14.01 34.92
C LYS A 210 -16.31 13.60 33.56
N GLU A 211 -16.68 12.43 33.04
CA GLU A 211 -16.23 11.94 31.74
C GLU A 211 -16.80 12.75 30.58
N LYS A 212 -18.04 13.25 30.68
CA LYS A 212 -18.60 14.17 29.68
C LYS A 212 -17.75 15.45 29.51
N LYS A 213 -17.02 15.85 30.55
CA LYS A 213 -16.10 17.00 30.55
C LYS A 213 -14.63 16.61 30.31
N SER A 214 -14.34 15.34 30.03
CA SER A 214 -12.99 14.84 29.77
C SER A 214 -12.75 14.66 28.26
N PRO A 215 -11.50 14.33 27.83
CA PRO A 215 -11.22 13.98 26.45
C PRO A 215 -12.12 12.87 25.87
N ILE A 216 -12.56 11.91 26.70
CA ILE A 216 -13.49 10.84 26.30
C ILE A 216 -14.83 11.45 25.83
N GLY A 217 -15.40 12.35 26.63
CA GLY A 217 -16.63 13.05 26.28
C GLY A 217 -16.47 13.94 25.04
N ASN A 218 -15.29 14.55 24.86
CA ASN A 218 -14.98 15.36 23.69
C ASN A 218 -14.97 14.53 22.40
N GLU A 219 -14.29 13.37 22.43
CA GLU A 219 -14.18 12.46 21.29
C GLU A 219 -15.55 11.91 20.89
N ILE A 220 -16.33 11.43 21.85
CA ILE A 220 -17.66 10.88 21.56
C ILE A 220 -18.60 11.96 20.99
N ARG A 221 -18.53 13.21 21.46
CA ARG A 221 -19.30 14.31 20.85
C ARG A 221 -18.88 14.58 19.41
N ALA A 222 -17.58 14.52 19.11
CA ALA A 222 -17.09 14.68 17.75
C ALA A 222 -17.56 13.53 16.85
N ILE A 223 -17.53 12.27 17.33
CA ILE A 223 -18.05 11.11 16.61
C ILE A 223 -19.56 11.26 16.32
N ILE A 224 -20.37 11.68 17.30
CA ILE A 224 -21.81 11.91 17.10
C ILE A 224 -22.05 12.89 15.96
N GLN A 225 -21.30 14.00 15.92
CA GLN A 225 -21.42 14.98 14.84
C GLN A 225 -20.92 14.42 13.50
N ALA A 226 -19.81 13.68 13.52
CA ALA A 226 -19.21 13.10 12.33
C ALA A 226 -20.15 12.10 11.65
N SER A 227 -20.87 11.28 12.41
CA SER A 227 -21.83 10.30 11.89
C SER A 227 -23.01 10.92 11.12
N GLU A 228 -23.27 12.22 11.28
CA GLU A 228 -24.32 12.91 10.52
C GLU A 228 -23.84 13.46 9.17
N ILE A 229 -22.53 13.62 8.96
CA ILE A 229 -21.95 14.21 7.74
C ILE A 229 -22.36 13.43 6.48
N PRO A 230 -22.26 12.08 6.44
CA PRO A 230 -22.63 11.31 5.25
C PRO A 230 -24.08 11.54 4.80
N ARG A 231 -25.02 11.60 5.76
CA ARG A 231 -26.43 11.89 5.48
C ARG A 231 -26.60 13.26 4.82
N LYS A 232 -25.98 14.29 5.40
CA LYS A 232 -26.09 15.67 4.92
C LYS A 232 -25.46 15.83 3.53
N LEU A 233 -24.35 15.14 3.28
CA LEU A 233 -23.68 15.17 1.97
C LEU A 233 -24.48 14.40 0.92
N ALA A 234 -25.04 13.23 1.25
CA ALA A 234 -25.89 12.47 0.36
C ALA A 234 -27.11 13.30 -0.09
N GLN A 235 -27.74 14.03 0.84
CA GLN A 235 -28.85 14.95 0.52
C GLN A 235 -28.44 16.03 -0.48
N LYS A 236 -27.22 16.60 -0.38
CA LYS A 236 -26.71 17.58 -1.33
C LYS A 236 -26.54 17.00 -2.74
N TYR A 237 -26.03 15.77 -2.83
CA TYR A 237 -25.95 15.08 -4.12
C TYR A 237 -27.34 14.70 -4.66
N ALA A 238 -28.31 14.35 -3.80
CA ALA A 238 -29.69 14.09 -4.23
C ALA A 238 -30.35 15.33 -4.83
N GLU A 239 -30.13 16.50 -4.21
CA GLU A 239 -30.55 17.81 -4.74
C GLU A 239 -29.96 18.06 -6.13
N GLU A 240 -28.67 17.80 -6.31
CA GLU A 240 -27.99 17.98 -7.60
C GLU A 240 -28.48 17.01 -8.68
N CYS A 241 -28.66 15.73 -8.35
CA CYS A 241 -29.22 14.74 -9.26
C CYS A 241 -30.62 15.17 -9.76
N ARG A 242 -31.48 15.69 -8.87
CA ARG A 242 -32.81 16.19 -9.25
C ARG A 242 -32.73 17.45 -10.12
N ARG A 243 -31.80 18.35 -9.85
CA ARG A 243 -31.56 19.53 -10.69
C ARG A 243 -31.18 19.11 -12.11
N LEU A 244 -30.21 18.20 -12.24
CA LEU A 244 -29.76 17.68 -13.53
C LEU A 244 -30.87 16.89 -14.26
N ALA A 245 -31.70 16.13 -13.54
CA ALA A 245 -32.83 15.40 -14.12
C ALA A 245 -33.88 16.34 -14.74
N ALA A 246 -34.01 17.58 -14.24
CA ALA A 246 -34.90 18.58 -14.79
C ALA A 246 -34.34 19.27 -16.07
N GLU A 247 -33.03 19.20 -16.30
CA GLU A 247 -32.33 19.87 -17.40
C GLU A 247 -31.99 18.92 -18.57
N VAL A 248 -31.88 17.63 -18.30
CA VAL A 248 -31.52 16.63 -19.33
C VAL A 248 -32.70 16.28 -20.23
N ASN A 249 -32.46 16.19 -21.54
CA ASN A 249 -33.48 15.83 -22.53
C ASN A 249 -33.58 14.31 -22.79
N ASP A 250 -32.58 13.54 -22.36
CA ASP A 250 -32.56 12.09 -22.52
C ASP A 250 -33.35 11.41 -21.41
N ASP A 251 -34.43 10.71 -21.76
CA ASP A 251 -35.35 10.09 -20.81
C ASP A 251 -34.67 9.00 -19.96
N THR A 252 -33.72 8.24 -20.55
CA THR A 252 -32.97 7.22 -19.81
C THR A 252 -32.09 7.86 -18.75
N ARG A 253 -31.31 8.89 -19.11
CA ARG A 253 -30.47 9.61 -18.16
C ARG A 253 -31.29 10.32 -17.09
N LYS A 254 -32.46 10.84 -17.45
CA LYS A 254 -33.39 11.44 -16.48
C LYS A 254 -33.82 10.43 -15.41
N LEU A 255 -34.28 9.25 -15.82
CA LEU A 255 -34.68 8.18 -14.90
C LEU A 255 -33.50 7.71 -14.03
N GLU A 256 -32.30 7.62 -14.59
CA GLU A 256 -31.09 7.30 -13.82
C GLU A 256 -30.81 8.34 -12.73
N LEU A 257 -30.84 9.63 -13.07
CA LEU A 257 -30.60 10.72 -12.12
C LEU A 257 -31.68 10.76 -11.03
N GLU A 258 -32.95 10.54 -11.38
CA GLU A 258 -34.03 10.41 -10.41
C GLU A 258 -33.80 9.22 -9.46
N GLN A 259 -33.38 8.08 -9.99
CA GLN A 259 -33.06 6.90 -9.18
C GLN A 259 -31.81 7.12 -8.30
N MET A 260 -30.78 7.80 -8.80
CA MET A 260 -29.61 8.20 -8.00
C MET A 260 -30.03 9.08 -6.83
N ALA A 261 -30.88 10.08 -7.06
CA ALA A 261 -31.42 10.93 -6.00
C ALA A 261 -32.18 10.11 -4.94
N ASN A 262 -33.06 9.19 -5.37
CA ASN A 262 -33.80 8.32 -4.46
C ASN A 262 -32.87 7.42 -3.63
N ASN A 263 -31.78 6.91 -4.24
CA ASN A 263 -30.78 6.13 -3.51
C ASN A 263 -30.09 6.98 -2.43
N LEU A 264 -29.65 8.19 -2.78
CA LEU A 264 -28.94 9.11 -1.88
C LEU A 264 -29.81 9.67 -0.74
N GLU A 265 -31.14 9.69 -0.91
CA GLU A 265 -32.08 10.01 0.17
C GLU A 265 -32.18 8.88 1.22
N ILE A 266 -31.69 7.67 0.89
CA ILE A 266 -31.67 6.50 1.78
C ILE A 266 -30.26 6.26 2.33
N VAL A 267 -29.29 6.02 1.45
CA VAL A 267 -27.92 5.66 1.82
C VAL A 267 -26.99 6.86 1.87
N PRO A 268 -26.02 6.87 2.80
CA PRO A 268 -25.64 5.78 3.72
C PRO A 268 -26.28 5.93 5.12
N TRP A 269 -27.32 6.74 5.28
CA TRP A 269 -27.94 6.97 6.58
C TRP A 269 -28.72 5.75 7.07
N GLU A 270 -29.61 5.23 6.23
CA GLU A 270 -30.34 3.98 6.45
C GLU A 270 -29.59 2.82 5.74
N PRO A 271 -29.89 1.55 6.11
CA PRO A 271 -29.34 0.38 5.44
C PRO A 271 -29.61 0.37 3.93
N ALA A 272 -28.66 -0.16 3.15
CA ALA A 272 -28.86 -0.41 1.73
C ALA A 272 -29.85 -1.55 1.49
N GLN A 273 -30.74 -1.40 0.51
CA GLN A 273 -31.79 -2.38 0.17
C GLN A 273 -31.65 -2.96 -1.23
N THR A 274 -30.82 -2.34 -2.08
CA THR A 274 -30.50 -2.75 -3.45
C THR A 274 -28.99 -2.76 -3.66
N PHE A 275 -28.53 -3.44 -4.71
CA PHE A 275 -27.10 -3.48 -5.03
C PHE A 275 -26.55 -2.09 -5.35
N TRP A 276 -27.34 -1.29 -6.09
CA TRP A 276 -26.95 0.10 -6.40
C TRP A 276 -26.78 0.94 -5.13
N GLN A 277 -27.69 0.83 -4.17
CA GLN A 277 -27.57 1.51 -2.87
C GLN A 277 -26.33 1.05 -2.10
N GLY A 278 -26.00 -0.24 -2.13
CA GLY A 278 -24.80 -0.79 -1.49
C GLY A 278 -23.51 -0.17 -2.04
N VAL A 279 -23.37 -0.13 -3.36
CA VAL A 279 -22.17 0.46 -4.02
C VAL A 279 -22.11 1.98 -3.80
N GLN A 280 -23.23 2.70 -3.87
CA GLN A 280 -23.29 4.13 -3.58
C GLN A 280 -22.91 4.45 -2.12
N SER A 281 -23.41 3.63 -1.17
CA SER A 281 -23.04 3.73 0.24
C SER A 281 -21.54 3.56 0.42
N LEU A 282 -20.98 2.45 -0.12
CA LEU A 282 -19.56 2.13 -0.05
C LEU A 282 -18.67 3.27 -0.57
N TRP A 283 -18.99 3.83 -1.74
CA TRP A 283 -18.18 4.90 -2.32
C TRP A 283 -18.26 6.20 -1.49
N LEU A 284 -19.46 6.64 -1.12
CA LEU A 284 -19.64 7.92 -0.42
C LEU A 284 -18.92 7.93 0.93
N ILE A 285 -18.96 6.81 1.64
CA ILE A 285 -18.36 6.69 2.98
C ILE A 285 -16.85 6.53 2.90
N HIS A 286 -16.35 5.86 1.85
CA HIS A 286 -14.93 5.71 1.55
C HIS A 286 -14.28 7.06 1.18
N MET A 287 -14.87 7.82 0.24
CA MET A 287 -14.31 9.11 -0.18
C MET A 287 -14.26 10.14 0.97
N LEU A 288 -15.20 10.06 1.92
CA LEU A 288 -15.23 10.94 3.09
C LEU A 288 -14.08 10.68 4.05
N VAL A 289 -13.59 9.43 4.13
CA VAL A 289 -12.37 9.11 4.91
C VAL A 289 -11.16 9.78 4.26
N MET A 290 -11.00 9.65 2.94
CA MET A 290 -9.92 10.33 2.21
C MET A 290 -9.99 11.85 2.37
N ALA A 291 -11.20 12.42 2.38
CA ALA A 291 -11.42 13.84 2.64
C ALA A 291 -10.98 14.24 4.06
N GLU A 292 -11.44 13.55 5.12
CA GLU A 292 -11.07 13.88 6.50
C GLU A 292 -9.56 13.81 6.74
N GLU A 293 -8.92 12.74 6.25
CA GLU A 293 -7.50 12.53 6.42
C GLU A 293 -6.66 13.52 5.59
N SER A 294 -7.27 14.24 4.63
CA SER A 294 -6.57 15.12 3.69
C SER A 294 -5.42 14.41 3.00
N TYR A 295 -5.60 13.12 2.78
CA TYR A 295 -4.60 12.21 2.29
C TYR A 295 -5.32 11.30 1.32
N PRO A 296 -5.26 11.61 0.00
CA PRO A 296 -5.66 10.61 -0.98
C PRO A 296 -4.71 9.41 -0.97
N GLY A 297 -3.57 9.49 -0.27
CA GLY A 297 -2.44 8.57 -0.26
C GLY A 297 -2.75 7.12 0.16
N PRO A 298 -1.76 6.22 0.03
CA PRO A 298 -2.02 4.79 -0.03
C PRO A 298 -2.75 4.17 1.17
N GLY A 299 -3.61 3.18 0.90
CA GLY A 299 -3.97 2.15 1.85
C GLY A 299 -5.36 2.22 2.47
N LEU A 300 -6.24 3.13 2.08
CA LEU A 300 -7.66 2.98 2.42
C LEU A 300 -8.25 1.90 1.51
N SER A 301 -8.57 0.72 2.05
CA SER A 301 -8.94 -0.45 1.24
C SER A 301 -10.39 -0.86 1.49
N PHE A 302 -11.04 -1.47 0.50
CA PHE A 302 -12.46 -1.85 0.50
C PHE A 302 -12.76 -3.17 1.22
N GLY A 303 -11.73 -3.95 1.57
CA GLY A 303 -11.90 -5.24 2.23
C GLY A 303 -12.57 -6.28 1.33
N ARG A 304 -13.30 -7.23 1.92
CA ARG A 304 -14.00 -8.33 1.23
C ARG A 304 -15.27 -7.86 0.53
N THR A 305 -15.10 -7.02 -0.49
CA THR A 305 -16.20 -6.32 -1.16
C THR A 305 -17.23 -7.25 -1.76
N ASP A 306 -16.81 -8.42 -2.25
CA ASP A 306 -17.73 -9.42 -2.80
C ASP A 306 -18.59 -10.11 -1.73
N GLN A 307 -18.19 -10.08 -0.46
CA GLN A 307 -18.95 -10.63 0.66
C GLN A 307 -19.92 -9.59 1.21
N HIS A 308 -19.44 -8.37 1.49
CA HIS A 308 -20.24 -7.30 2.10
C HIS A 308 -21.37 -6.79 1.18
N LEU A 309 -21.26 -7.01 -0.14
CA LEU A 309 -22.29 -6.67 -1.13
C LEU A 309 -23.06 -7.89 -1.66
N TRP A 310 -22.71 -9.11 -1.24
CA TRP A 310 -23.24 -10.35 -1.83
C TRP A 310 -24.76 -10.43 -1.73
N ASP A 311 -25.32 -10.22 -0.54
CA ASP A 311 -26.75 -10.38 -0.31
C ASP A 311 -27.58 -9.37 -1.12
N LEU A 312 -27.06 -8.14 -1.26
CA LEU A 312 -27.66 -7.11 -2.12
C LEU A 312 -27.61 -7.50 -3.59
N TYR A 313 -26.45 -7.97 -4.08
CA TYR A 313 -26.30 -8.42 -5.46
C TYR A 313 -27.20 -9.60 -5.78
N LYS A 314 -27.19 -10.62 -4.93
CA LYS A 314 -27.98 -11.84 -5.09
C LYS A 314 -29.47 -11.50 -5.16
N LYS A 315 -29.97 -10.71 -4.21
CA LYS A 315 -31.36 -10.26 -4.21
C LYS A 315 -31.72 -9.51 -5.50
N ASP A 316 -30.95 -8.49 -5.84
CA ASP A 316 -31.33 -7.50 -6.88
C ASP A 316 -31.13 -8.03 -8.31
N VAL A 317 -30.10 -8.87 -8.52
CA VAL A 317 -29.66 -9.34 -9.85
C VAL A 317 -30.13 -10.77 -10.14
N ILE A 318 -30.13 -11.65 -9.14
CA ILE A 318 -30.39 -13.10 -9.33
C ILE A 318 -31.83 -13.44 -8.97
N ASP A 319 -32.25 -13.10 -7.75
CA ASP A 319 -33.51 -13.56 -7.17
C ASP A 319 -34.70 -12.73 -7.69
N GLU A 320 -34.66 -11.41 -7.50
CA GLU A 320 -35.74 -10.48 -7.89
C GLU A 320 -35.58 -9.95 -9.33
N LYS A 321 -34.35 -9.90 -9.84
CA LYS A 321 -34.01 -9.40 -11.18
C LYS A 321 -34.50 -7.98 -11.45
N ASN A 322 -34.46 -7.13 -10.42
CA ASN A 322 -34.77 -5.70 -10.56
C ASN A 322 -33.79 -5.01 -11.51
N ILE A 323 -32.53 -5.48 -11.55
CA ILE A 323 -31.52 -5.05 -12.51
C ILE A 323 -30.84 -6.25 -13.17
N THR A 324 -30.27 -6.03 -14.36
CA THR A 324 -29.50 -7.07 -15.07
C THR A 324 -28.06 -7.11 -14.58
N LYS A 325 -27.37 -8.25 -14.78
CA LYS A 325 -25.92 -8.36 -14.55
C LYS A 325 -25.13 -7.28 -15.31
N ASN A 326 -25.51 -6.96 -16.56
CA ASN A 326 -24.85 -5.93 -17.34
C ASN A 326 -25.02 -4.54 -16.70
N PHE A 327 -26.21 -4.22 -16.19
CA PHE A 327 -26.40 -2.95 -15.48
C PHE A 327 -25.63 -2.91 -14.14
N ALA A 328 -25.55 -4.03 -13.41
CA ALA A 328 -24.67 -4.14 -12.24
C ALA A 328 -23.20 -3.87 -12.58
N LYS A 329 -22.72 -4.32 -13.75
CA LYS A 329 -21.38 -4.00 -14.27
C LYS A 329 -21.22 -2.52 -14.67
N GLU A 330 -22.28 -1.82 -15.05
CA GLU A 330 -22.23 -0.36 -15.29
C GLU A 330 -22.14 0.43 -13.97
N ILE A 331 -22.84 -0.03 -12.92
CA ILE A 331 -22.71 0.52 -11.57
C ILE A 331 -21.28 0.33 -11.05
N LEU A 332 -20.74 -0.89 -11.17
CA LEU A 332 -19.34 -1.18 -10.85
C LEU A 332 -18.38 -0.38 -11.74
N GLY A 333 -18.70 -0.17 -13.02
CA GLY A 333 -17.89 0.67 -13.90
C GLY A 333 -17.79 2.13 -13.42
N SER A 334 -18.90 2.70 -12.91
CA SER A 334 -18.89 4.02 -12.28
C SER A 334 -18.04 4.02 -10.99
N PHE A 335 -18.07 2.94 -10.23
CA PHE A 335 -17.21 2.76 -9.06
C PHE A 335 -15.73 2.69 -9.44
N TRP A 336 -15.38 1.96 -10.51
CA TRP A 336 -14.02 1.89 -11.05
C TRP A 336 -13.52 3.27 -11.49
N PHE A 337 -14.35 4.03 -12.19
CA PHE A 337 -14.03 5.41 -12.56
C PHE A 337 -13.67 6.25 -11.33
N HIS A 338 -14.55 6.27 -10.33
CA HIS A 338 -14.36 6.99 -9.07
C HIS A 338 -13.07 6.62 -8.33
N CYS A 339 -12.79 5.32 -8.18
CA CYS A 339 -11.56 4.85 -7.54
C CYS A 339 -10.30 5.40 -8.23
N ASN A 340 -10.31 5.58 -9.55
CA ASN A 340 -9.16 6.13 -10.27
C ASN A 340 -9.10 7.67 -10.22
N THR A 341 -10.20 8.38 -9.99
CA THR A 341 -10.16 9.85 -9.81
C THR A 341 -9.40 10.28 -8.54
N ALA A 342 -9.08 9.35 -7.63
CA ALA A 342 -8.16 9.62 -6.53
C ALA A 342 -6.77 10.09 -7.01
N TYR A 343 -6.34 9.70 -8.22
CA TYR A 343 -5.07 10.13 -8.82
C TYR A 343 -5.05 11.53 -9.40
N ASP A 344 -6.22 12.15 -9.63
CA ASP A 344 -6.33 13.40 -10.36
C ASP A 344 -5.40 14.50 -9.81
N ALA A 345 -5.34 14.64 -8.48
CA ALA A 345 -4.49 15.64 -7.82
C ALA A 345 -2.97 15.42 -8.03
N GLN A 346 -2.55 14.23 -8.42
CA GLN A 346 -1.15 13.87 -8.70
C GLN A 346 -0.82 13.82 -10.19
N MET A 347 -1.81 13.76 -11.07
CA MET A 347 -1.62 13.70 -12.54
C MET A 347 -0.91 14.94 -13.11
N ARG A 348 -0.86 16.06 -12.38
CA ARG A 348 -0.09 17.25 -12.78
C ARG A 348 1.41 17.14 -12.52
N ILE A 349 1.83 16.20 -11.66
CA ILE A 349 3.22 16.04 -11.23
C ILE A 349 3.95 14.95 -12.05
N GLY A 350 3.22 14.17 -12.86
CA GLY A 350 3.75 13.24 -13.86
C GLY A 350 2.66 12.79 -14.82
N ASN A 351 2.99 12.39 -16.06
CA ASN A 351 2.05 12.19 -17.18
C ASN A 351 0.84 11.26 -16.90
N GLN A 352 0.83 10.50 -15.81
CA GLN A 352 -0.32 9.78 -15.27
C GLN A 352 -0.29 9.64 -13.73
N GLY A 353 0.39 10.54 -12.99
CA GLY A 353 0.37 10.55 -11.52
C GLY A 353 0.90 9.30 -10.80
N ILE A 354 1.66 8.42 -11.47
CA ILE A 354 2.05 7.12 -10.89
C ILE A 354 3.55 7.02 -10.68
N THR A 355 3.96 7.23 -9.44
CA THR A 355 5.14 6.57 -8.86
C THR A 355 4.77 5.64 -7.70
N ALA A 356 3.46 5.58 -7.37
CA ALA A 356 2.94 5.15 -6.08
C ALA A 356 1.45 4.78 -6.23
N GLY A 357 1.07 3.50 -6.19
CA GLY A 357 -0.36 3.15 -6.15
C GLY A 357 -1.02 3.66 -4.84
N PHE A 358 -2.24 4.21 -4.91
CA PHE A 358 -3.05 4.62 -3.74
C PHE A 358 -3.63 3.43 -2.95
N GLY A 359 -3.48 2.20 -3.44
CA GLY A 359 -3.72 1.02 -2.62
C GLY A 359 -5.17 0.92 -2.13
N GLN A 360 -6.13 1.28 -3.00
CA GLN A 360 -7.56 1.05 -2.76
C GLN A 360 -7.89 -0.41 -3.04
N LEU A 361 -7.38 -1.29 -2.17
CA LEU A 361 -7.39 -2.72 -2.37
C LEU A 361 -8.80 -3.30 -2.15
N MET A 362 -9.24 -4.14 -3.08
CA MET A 362 -10.48 -4.91 -3.02
C MET A 362 -10.16 -6.41 -2.92
N THR A 363 -10.51 -7.04 -1.80
CA THR A 363 -10.34 -8.47 -1.57
C THR A 363 -11.58 -9.24 -2.05
N LEU A 364 -11.34 -10.35 -2.73
CA LEU A 364 -12.35 -11.22 -3.35
C LEU A 364 -12.10 -12.69 -2.96
N SER A 365 -13.17 -13.51 -2.96
CA SER A 365 -13.13 -14.94 -2.64
C SER A 365 -12.60 -15.22 -1.22
N GLY A 366 -11.85 -16.31 -1.05
CA GLY A 366 -11.32 -16.81 0.21
C GLY A 366 -12.25 -17.81 0.89
N CYS A 367 -11.82 -18.32 2.05
CA CYS A 367 -12.58 -19.29 2.81
C CYS A 367 -13.42 -18.69 3.95
N GLY A 368 -14.39 -19.46 4.42
CA GLY A 368 -15.18 -19.21 5.61
C GLY A 368 -14.62 -19.89 6.85
N SER A 369 -15.37 -19.83 7.96
CA SER A 369 -14.91 -20.27 9.28
C SER A 369 -14.53 -21.75 9.39
N ASN A 370 -15.08 -22.60 8.52
CA ASN A 370 -14.82 -24.04 8.48
C ASN A 370 -13.98 -24.45 7.26
N GLY A 371 -13.39 -23.47 6.55
CA GLY A 371 -12.59 -23.70 5.34
C GLY A 371 -13.43 -23.92 4.08
N GLU A 372 -14.74 -23.71 4.13
CA GLU A 372 -15.62 -23.65 2.96
C GLU A 372 -15.20 -22.50 2.03
N ASP A 373 -15.32 -22.70 0.72
CA ASP A 373 -15.08 -21.63 -0.25
C ASP A 373 -16.22 -20.61 -0.22
N LEU A 374 -15.88 -19.31 -0.29
CA LEU A 374 -16.82 -18.19 -0.33
C LEU A 374 -16.85 -17.49 -1.69
N THR A 375 -16.37 -18.14 -2.76
CA THR A 375 -16.51 -17.63 -4.12
C THR A 375 -17.99 -17.60 -4.51
N ASN A 376 -18.46 -16.46 -4.98
CA ASN A 376 -19.87 -16.26 -5.34
C ASN A 376 -20.03 -15.61 -6.73
N ASP A 377 -21.27 -15.42 -7.20
CA ASP A 377 -21.52 -14.85 -8.53
C ASP A 377 -21.11 -13.37 -8.64
N LEU A 378 -21.08 -12.64 -7.51
CA LEU A 378 -20.53 -11.28 -7.48
C LEU A 378 -19.00 -11.31 -7.64
N THR A 379 -18.30 -12.29 -7.04
CA THR A 379 -16.87 -12.51 -7.27
C THR A 379 -16.56 -12.62 -8.77
N TYR A 380 -17.30 -13.46 -9.49
CA TYR A 380 -17.11 -13.62 -10.95
C TYR A 380 -17.47 -12.36 -11.73
N THR A 381 -18.53 -11.65 -11.34
CA THR A 381 -18.96 -10.42 -11.99
C THR A 381 -17.93 -9.30 -11.83
N ILE A 382 -17.31 -9.19 -10.65
CA ILE A 382 -16.22 -8.25 -10.41
C ILE A 382 -14.98 -8.63 -11.23
N LEU A 383 -14.61 -9.91 -11.32
CA LEU A 383 -13.50 -10.37 -12.16
C LEU A 383 -13.71 -10.06 -13.64
N GLU A 384 -14.95 -10.15 -14.14
CA GLU A 384 -15.30 -9.71 -15.51
C GLU A 384 -15.08 -8.20 -15.68
N VAL A 385 -15.54 -7.36 -14.75
CA VAL A 385 -15.29 -5.91 -14.79
C VAL A 385 -13.78 -5.62 -14.81
N ILE A 386 -12.99 -6.34 -14.01
CA ILE A 386 -11.53 -6.20 -13.99
C ILE A 386 -10.90 -6.55 -15.35
N ASP A 387 -11.29 -7.67 -15.97
CA ASP A 387 -10.75 -8.08 -17.29
C ASP A 387 -11.10 -7.02 -18.35
N GLU A 388 -12.35 -6.56 -18.38
CA GLU A 388 -12.87 -5.61 -19.37
C GLU A 388 -12.25 -4.21 -19.27
N TRP A 389 -12.02 -3.72 -18.04
CA TRP A 389 -11.46 -2.39 -17.80
C TRP A 389 -9.93 -2.33 -17.90
N SER A 390 -9.26 -3.48 -17.70
CA SER A 390 -7.80 -3.56 -17.73
C SER A 390 -7.26 -3.17 -19.12
N PRO A 391 -6.15 -2.41 -19.19
CA PRO A 391 -5.31 -1.95 -18.09
C PRO A 391 -5.86 -0.69 -17.38
N ILE A 392 -6.04 -0.78 -16.07
CA ILE A 392 -6.38 0.32 -15.16
C ILE A 392 -5.82 0.01 -13.77
N LEU A 393 -5.64 1.02 -12.91
CA LEU A 393 -4.94 0.82 -11.63
C LEU A 393 -5.85 0.46 -10.45
N GLU A 394 -6.95 1.19 -10.28
CA GLU A 394 -7.84 1.04 -9.12
C GLU A 394 -9.26 0.62 -9.52
N PRO A 395 -10.07 0.13 -8.57
CA PRO A 395 -9.62 -0.46 -7.31
C PRO A 395 -8.68 -1.63 -7.57
N LYS A 396 -7.68 -1.79 -6.71
CA LYS A 396 -6.67 -2.81 -6.87
C LYS A 396 -7.20 -4.18 -6.43
N PRO A 397 -7.35 -5.17 -7.31
CA PRO A 397 -7.94 -6.44 -6.93
C PRO A 397 -6.94 -7.37 -6.24
N ASN A 398 -7.44 -8.08 -5.25
CA ASN A 398 -6.77 -9.14 -4.51
C ASN A 398 -7.71 -10.35 -4.47
N VAL A 399 -7.23 -11.50 -4.89
CA VAL A 399 -8.03 -12.74 -4.91
C VAL A 399 -7.43 -13.71 -3.92
N ARG A 400 -8.21 -14.08 -2.91
CA ARG A 400 -7.83 -15.08 -1.92
C ARG A 400 -8.04 -16.48 -2.50
N LEU A 401 -7.01 -17.31 -2.41
CA LEU A 401 -6.97 -18.69 -2.83
C LEU A 401 -6.68 -19.60 -1.64
N HIS A 402 -7.23 -20.80 -1.68
CA HIS A 402 -7.09 -21.83 -0.66
C HIS A 402 -7.29 -23.22 -1.28
N ARG A 403 -7.03 -24.27 -0.51
CA ARG A 403 -7.12 -25.68 -0.95
C ARG A 403 -8.43 -26.06 -1.64
N ASN A 404 -9.53 -25.42 -1.23
CA ASN A 404 -10.87 -25.70 -1.73
C ASN A 404 -11.34 -24.69 -2.78
N SER A 405 -10.47 -23.78 -3.25
CA SER A 405 -10.83 -22.82 -4.28
C SER A 405 -11.31 -23.53 -5.56
N PRO A 406 -12.45 -23.11 -6.14
CA PRO A 406 -13.05 -23.77 -7.29
C PRO A 406 -12.14 -23.75 -8.52
N ASP A 407 -12.13 -24.85 -9.28
CA ASP A 407 -11.39 -24.90 -10.55
C ASP A 407 -11.82 -23.79 -11.51
N LYS A 408 -13.11 -23.43 -11.53
CA LYS A 408 -13.63 -22.30 -12.32
C LYS A 408 -12.94 -20.97 -11.98
N LEU A 409 -12.68 -20.71 -10.70
CA LEU A 409 -11.99 -19.49 -10.27
C LEU A 409 -10.53 -19.50 -10.76
N LEU A 410 -9.84 -20.63 -10.57
CA LEU A 410 -8.47 -20.80 -11.04
C LEU A 410 -8.36 -20.65 -12.56
N ASP A 411 -9.32 -21.18 -13.33
CA ASP A 411 -9.33 -21.05 -14.79
C ASP A 411 -9.47 -19.59 -15.24
N ILE A 412 -10.34 -18.82 -14.57
CA ILE A 412 -10.50 -17.38 -14.84
C ILE A 412 -9.20 -16.63 -14.52
N ILE A 413 -8.62 -16.87 -13.33
CA ILE A 413 -7.36 -16.26 -12.90
C ILE A 413 -6.23 -16.53 -13.89
N VAL A 414 -6.04 -17.80 -14.27
CA VAL A 414 -4.99 -18.18 -15.23
C VAL A 414 -5.23 -17.49 -16.56
N ASN A 415 -6.47 -17.48 -17.06
CA ASN A 415 -6.78 -16.81 -18.31
C ASN A 415 -6.50 -15.30 -18.28
N MET A 416 -6.88 -14.59 -17.22
CA MET A 416 -6.59 -13.16 -17.07
C MET A 416 -5.08 -12.90 -17.03
N ILE A 417 -4.31 -13.69 -16.27
CA ILE A 417 -2.84 -13.58 -16.23
C ILE A 417 -2.25 -13.75 -17.63
N THR A 418 -2.72 -14.72 -18.41
CA THR A 418 -2.18 -15.02 -19.75
C THR A 418 -2.36 -13.89 -20.77
N LYS A 419 -3.32 -12.97 -20.54
CA LYS A 419 -3.60 -11.82 -21.42
C LYS A 419 -2.86 -10.55 -20.99
N SER A 420 -2.32 -10.50 -19.78
CA SER A 420 -1.77 -9.31 -19.15
C SER A 420 -0.24 -9.34 -19.06
N GLN A 421 0.41 -8.18 -19.12
CA GLN A 421 1.85 -8.05 -18.87
C GLN A 421 2.17 -8.05 -17.38
N GLY A 422 1.45 -7.27 -16.58
CA GLY A 422 1.38 -7.41 -15.13
C GLY A 422 0.00 -7.91 -14.75
N ALA A 423 -0.07 -8.99 -13.95
CA ALA A 423 -1.37 -9.55 -13.53
C ALA A 423 -2.24 -8.43 -12.92
N PRO A 424 -3.51 -8.27 -13.34
CA PRO A 424 -4.34 -7.16 -12.89
C PRO A 424 -4.67 -7.24 -11.40
N PHE A 425 -4.53 -8.41 -10.78
CA PHE A 425 -4.74 -8.68 -9.36
C PHE A 425 -3.47 -9.17 -8.64
N ILE A 426 -3.56 -9.26 -7.32
CA ILE A 426 -2.63 -9.98 -6.43
C ILE A 426 -3.31 -11.26 -5.96
N LEU A 427 -2.56 -12.37 -5.91
CA LEU A 427 -3.06 -13.61 -5.31
C LEU A 427 -2.64 -13.67 -3.85
N ASN A 428 -3.58 -13.94 -2.95
CA ASN A 428 -3.32 -14.15 -1.53
C ASN A 428 -3.69 -15.57 -1.13
N PHE A 429 -2.96 -16.18 -0.20
CA PHE A 429 -3.10 -17.60 0.13
C PHE A 429 -3.53 -17.76 1.58
N ASP A 430 -4.71 -18.34 1.80
CA ASP A 430 -5.40 -18.32 3.09
C ASP A 430 -4.68 -19.13 4.15
N GLU A 431 -4.19 -20.32 3.81
CA GLU A 431 -3.55 -21.22 4.76
C GLU A 431 -2.37 -20.53 5.49
N ARG A 432 -1.50 -19.86 4.72
CA ARG A 432 -0.35 -19.13 5.25
C ARG A 432 -0.75 -17.82 5.92
N SER A 433 -1.72 -17.11 5.36
CA SER A 433 -2.16 -15.81 5.87
C SER A 433 -2.90 -15.96 7.21
N ILE A 434 -3.81 -16.93 7.33
CA ILE A 434 -4.54 -17.24 8.57
C ILE A 434 -3.58 -17.68 9.67
N ALA A 435 -2.57 -18.50 9.36
CA ALA A 435 -1.51 -18.84 10.31
C ALA A 435 -0.78 -17.59 10.85
N GLY A 436 -0.55 -16.59 9.98
CA GLY A 436 -0.03 -15.28 10.36
C GLY A 436 -0.96 -14.54 11.31
N MET A 437 -2.25 -14.44 10.96
CA MET A 437 -3.25 -13.79 11.81
C MET A 437 -3.35 -14.45 13.20
N MET A 438 -3.27 -15.78 13.27
CA MET A 438 -3.24 -16.52 14.54
C MET A 438 -2.00 -16.23 15.36
N ARG A 439 -0.82 -16.12 14.72
CA ARG A 439 0.45 -15.80 15.40
C ARG A 439 0.40 -14.47 16.16
N GLN A 440 -0.30 -13.47 15.62
CA GLN A 440 -0.48 -12.17 16.29
C GLN A 440 -1.65 -12.15 17.29
N GLY A 441 -2.26 -13.31 17.58
CA GLY A 441 -3.28 -13.45 18.62
C GLY A 441 -4.73 -13.35 18.13
N ILE A 442 -4.98 -13.34 16.81
CA ILE A 442 -6.35 -13.38 16.30
C ILE A 442 -6.91 -14.81 16.47
N PRO A 443 -8.08 -14.99 17.08
CA PRO A 443 -8.69 -16.31 17.22
C PRO A 443 -8.94 -16.98 15.86
N LYS A 444 -8.72 -18.29 15.79
CA LYS A 444 -8.83 -19.08 14.54
C LYS A 444 -10.21 -18.91 13.89
N GLU A 445 -11.26 -18.90 14.70
CA GLU A 445 -12.66 -18.75 14.29
C GLU A 445 -13.01 -17.35 13.74
N LYS A 446 -12.09 -16.38 13.86
CA LYS A 446 -12.21 -15.03 13.28
C LYS A 446 -11.18 -14.75 12.19
N ALA A 447 -10.03 -15.43 12.24
CA ALA A 447 -8.89 -15.17 11.37
C ALA A 447 -9.20 -15.36 9.88
N TRP A 448 -10.19 -16.18 9.52
CA TRP A 448 -10.64 -16.38 8.13
C TRP A 448 -11.22 -15.12 7.48
N ASP A 449 -11.70 -14.16 8.28
CA ASP A 449 -12.34 -12.93 7.78
C ASP A 449 -11.34 -11.77 7.59
N TYR A 450 -10.05 -12.09 7.56
CA TYR A 450 -9.03 -11.11 7.20
C TYR A 450 -9.20 -10.62 5.74
N ALA A 451 -8.66 -9.45 5.46
CA ALA A 451 -8.51 -8.92 4.12
C ALA A 451 -7.17 -8.19 3.99
N CYS A 452 -6.85 -7.76 2.77
CA CYS A 452 -5.61 -7.04 2.52
C CYS A 452 -5.85 -5.53 2.47
N VAL A 453 -4.90 -4.79 3.02
CA VAL A 453 -4.82 -3.33 2.98
C VAL A 453 -3.70 -2.93 2.02
N GLY A 454 -3.87 -1.83 1.28
CA GLY A 454 -2.80 -1.18 0.52
C GLY A 454 -2.16 -2.04 -0.56
N CYS A 455 -0.98 -2.58 -0.26
CA CYS A 455 -0.22 -3.44 -1.15
C CYS A 455 -0.70 -4.90 -1.07
N LEU A 456 -0.63 -5.51 0.12
CA LEU A 456 -1.00 -6.91 0.38
C LEU A 456 -1.20 -7.17 1.88
N GLU A 457 -1.19 -6.14 2.70
CA GLU A 457 -0.99 -6.30 4.14
C GLU A 457 -2.23 -6.90 4.80
N ASN A 458 -2.08 -8.08 5.41
CA ASN A 458 -3.19 -8.79 6.04
C ASN A 458 -3.60 -8.09 7.35
N THR A 459 -4.87 -7.68 7.42
CA THR A 459 -5.51 -7.08 8.60
C THR A 459 -6.89 -7.67 8.83
N MET A 460 -7.44 -7.48 10.04
CA MET A 460 -8.87 -7.63 10.22
C MET A 460 -9.62 -6.41 9.66
N GLN A 461 -10.93 -6.55 9.46
CA GLN A 461 -11.78 -5.53 8.85
C GLN A 461 -12.65 -4.85 9.92
N GLY A 462 -12.79 -3.53 9.85
CA GLY A 462 -13.69 -2.76 10.69
C GLY A 462 -13.26 -2.58 12.15
N ASN A 463 -12.19 -3.21 12.62
CA ASN A 463 -11.74 -3.11 14.01
C ASN A 463 -10.21 -3.05 14.20
N ASP A 464 -9.47 -2.95 13.10
CA ASP A 464 -8.01 -3.05 13.05
C ASP A 464 -7.38 -1.74 12.58
N ARG A 465 -6.35 -1.29 13.29
CA ARG A 465 -5.38 -0.32 12.77
C ARG A 465 -3.97 -0.85 12.98
N SER A 466 -3.33 -1.26 11.88
CA SER A 466 -2.04 -1.94 11.90
C SER A 466 -0.84 -1.13 11.40
N GLY A 467 -1.04 0.13 10.95
CA GLY A 467 0.05 1.00 10.50
C GLY A 467 1.00 0.31 9.51
N THR A 468 0.44 -0.28 8.45
CA THR A 468 1.02 -1.45 7.78
C THR A 468 2.31 -1.19 7.00
N VAL A 469 2.64 0.07 6.70
CA VAL A 469 3.86 0.49 5.97
C VAL A 469 4.65 1.58 6.71
N ASN A 470 4.41 1.73 8.00
CA ASN A 470 4.88 2.90 8.76
C ASN A 470 6.40 2.89 9.02
N CYS A 471 7.02 1.71 9.01
CA CYS A 471 8.43 1.52 9.30
C CYS A 471 9.05 0.62 8.23
N ASN A 472 9.96 1.14 7.40
CA ASN A 472 10.57 0.39 6.29
C ASN A 472 12.11 0.39 6.42
N PRO A 473 12.69 -0.34 7.40
CA PRO A 473 14.14 -0.41 7.56
C PRO A 473 14.83 -1.21 6.44
N ASN A 474 15.94 -0.66 5.95
CA ASN A 474 16.91 -1.39 5.13
C ASN A 474 17.70 -2.39 5.99
N LEU A 475 17.33 -3.67 5.91
CA LEU A 475 17.91 -4.72 6.76
C LEU A 475 19.41 -4.93 6.50
N VAL A 476 19.89 -4.61 5.30
CA VAL A 476 21.30 -4.70 4.92
C VAL A 476 22.16 -3.73 5.74
N LYS A 477 21.57 -2.66 6.29
CA LYS A 477 22.30 -1.74 7.19
C LYS A 477 22.90 -2.47 8.40
N SER A 478 22.23 -3.50 8.92
CA SER A 478 22.72 -4.29 10.06
C SER A 478 24.09 -4.95 9.81
N ILE A 479 24.34 -5.49 8.62
CA ILE A 479 25.62 -6.12 8.30
C ILE A 479 26.72 -5.08 8.06
N LEU A 480 26.37 -3.94 7.45
CA LEU A 480 27.30 -2.83 7.26
C LEU A 480 27.74 -2.21 8.60
N LEU A 481 26.83 -2.10 9.56
CA LEU A 481 27.18 -1.67 10.93
C LEU A 481 28.06 -2.70 11.63
N THR A 482 27.83 -4.00 11.41
CA THR A 482 28.67 -5.08 11.96
C THR A 482 30.10 -4.98 11.46
N LEU A 483 30.28 -4.85 10.14
CA LEU A 483 31.60 -4.73 9.48
C LEU A 483 32.38 -3.47 9.91
N ASN A 484 31.68 -2.43 10.34
CA ASN A 484 32.24 -1.12 10.68
C ASN A 484 32.17 -0.78 12.18
N ASN A 485 31.96 -1.79 13.05
CA ASN A 485 31.90 -1.63 14.51
C ASN A 485 30.93 -0.50 14.95
N GLY A 486 29.74 -0.50 14.34
CA GLY A 486 28.66 0.46 14.60
C GLY A 486 28.80 1.80 13.89
N LYS A 487 29.84 2.05 13.10
CA LYS A 487 29.96 3.30 12.34
C LYS A 487 29.19 3.20 11.04
N SER A 488 28.46 4.26 10.68
CA SER A 488 27.89 4.36 9.34
C SER A 488 29.04 4.52 8.34
N ALA A 489 29.11 3.63 7.35
CA ALA A 489 30.05 3.75 6.24
C ALA A 489 29.84 5.07 5.48
N ASN A 490 30.87 5.56 4.80
CA ASN A 490 30.74 6.70 3.90
C ASN A 490 29.67 6.36 2.85
N GLN A 491 28.58 7.13 2.84
CA GLN A 491 27.51 6.93 1.87
C GLN A 491 28.03 7.13 0.45
N ASN A 492 27.42 6.41 -0.49
CA ASN A 492 27.68 6.60 -1.90
C ASN A 492 27.42 8.07 -2.25
N GLN A 493 28.42 8.75 -2.83
CA GLN A 493 28.39 10.20 -3.06
C GLN A 493 27.41 10.61 -4.18
N ASN A 494 26.76 9.63 -4.82
CA ASN A 494 25.87 9.84 -5.96
C ASN A 494 24.40 10.05 -5.58
N VAL A 495 24.05 10.08 -4.29
CA VAL A 495 22.68 10.42 -3.86
C VAL A 495 22.53 11.95 -3.80
N ILE A 496 21.66 12.49 -4.66
CA ILE A 496 21.47 13.94 -4.88
C ILE A 496 20.70 14.62 -3.73
N MET A 497 20.16 13.88 -2.76
CA MET A 497 19.25 14.42 -1.75
C MET A 497 19.98 14.88 -0.48
N LEU A 498 19.89 16.18 -0.17
CA LEU A 498 19.95 16.80 1.16
C LEU A 498 21.12 16.41 2.10
N HIS A 499 22.35 16.25 1.61
CA HIS A 499 23.50 16.05 2.48
C HIS A 499 24.45 17.25 2.60
N PRO A 500 24.71 17.76 3.83
CA PRO A 500 25.99 18.39 4.11
C PRO A 500 27.11 17.35 3.92
N LYS A 501 28.27 17.80 3.44
CA LYS A 501 29.49 17.01 3.26
C LYS A 501 30.04 16.47 4.59
N GLU A 502 29.34 15.57 5.27
CA GLU A 502 29.88 14.89 6.45
C GLU A 502 30.89 13.83 6.00
N LYS A 503 32.15 14.24 5.95
CA LYS A 503 33.28 13.41 5.47
C LYS A 503 33.78 12.38 6.49
N LYS A 504 33.15 12.25 7.68
CA LYS A 504 33.66 11.39 8.76
C LYS A 504 32.60 10.36 9.19
N PRO A 505 32.96 9.07 9.25
CA PRO A 505 32.07 8.03 9.79
C PRO A 505 31.65 8.36 11.23
N ILE A 506 30.33 8.43 11.46
CA ILE A 506 29.75 8.63 12.78
C ILE A 506 29.21 7.32 13.36
N LEU A 507 29.23 7.19 14.69
CA LEU A 507 28.68 6.02 15.38
C LEU A 507 27.15 6.08 15.33
N MET A 508 26.54 5.14 14.60
CA MET A 508 25.09 5.02 14.43
C MET A 508 24.54 3.66 14.87
N GLY A 509 25.41 2.70 15.19
CA GLY A 509 25.08 1.38 15.70
C GLY A 509 25.84 1.05 16.99
N LEU A 510 25.78 -0.21 17.42
CA LEU A 510 26.50 -0.68 18.61
C LEU A 510 27.99 -0.87 18.31
N LYS A 511 28.85 -0.64 19.31
CA LYS A 511 30.26 -1.07 19.25
C LYS A 511 30.35 -2.57 19.50
N THR A 512 30.19 -3.37 18.46
CA THR A 512 30.15 -4.83 18.56
C THR A 512 31.53 -5.50 18.56
N GLY A 513 32.61 -4.75 18.36
CA GLY A 513 33.96 -5.26 18.12
C GLY A 513 34.39 -4.98 16.68
N LEU A 514 35.71 -4.97 16.43
CA LEU A 514 36.22 -4.89 15.06
C LEU A 514 35.93 -6.22 14.36
N ALA A 515 35.37 -6.17 13.15
CA ALA A 515 34.95 -7.37 12.45
C ALA A 515 36.15 -8.25 12.05
N GLU A 516 37.33 -7.64 11.88
CA GLU A 516 38.60 -8.29 11.62
C GLU A 516 39.12 -9.13 12.81
N ASP A 517 38.63 -8.85 14.02
CA ASP A 517 39.05 -9.56 15.23
C ASP A 517 38.26 -10.84 15.46
N PHE A 518 37.06 -10.98 14.88
CA PHE A 518 36.21 -12.16 15.05
C PHE A 518 36.84 -13.40 14.39
N LYS A 519 37.13 -14.43 15.19
CA LYS A 519 37.84 -15.65 14.78
C LYS A 519 36.90 -16.75 14.30
N THR A 520 35.64 -16.73 14.70
CA THR A 520 34.64 -17.73 14.30
C THR A 520 33.40 -17.09 13.68
N TRP A 521 32.67 -17.89 12.93
CA TRP A 521 31.37 -17.50 12.39
C TRP A 521 30.41 -17.08 13.50
N GLU A 522 30.40 -17.78 14.63
CA GLU A 522 29.53 -17.51 15.77
C GLU A 522 29.80 -16.14 16.39
N GLU A 523 31.07 -15.72 16.48
CA GLU A 523 31.43 -14.38 16.96
C GLU A 523 30.88 -13.29 16.03
N PHE A 524 31.05 -13.46 14.72
CA PHE A 524 30.49 -12.54 13.72
C PHE A 524 28.96 -12.53 13.75
N TRP A 525 28.33 -13.70 13.75
CA TRP A 525 26.89 -13.86 13.83
C TRP A 525 26.31 -13.18 15.07
N ASN A 526 26.91 -13.40 16.24
CA ASN A 526 26.48 -12.76 17.49
C ASN A 526 26.68 -11.23 17.47
N ALA A 527 27.71 -10.73 16.80
CA ALA A 527 27.87 -9.30 16.55
C ALA A 527 26.74 -8.76 15.66
N TRP A 528 26.43 -9.45 14.56
CA TRP A 528 25.34 -9.08 13.66
C TRP A 528 23.96 -9.12 14.34
N VAL A 529 23.66 -10.18 15.11
CA VAL A 529 22.40 -10.31 15.87
C VAL A 529 22.19 -9.10 16.80
N ARG A 530 23.26 -8.59 17.43
CA ARG A 530 23.16 -7.37 18.24
C ARG A 530 22.86 -6.12 17.40
N GLN A 531 23.43 -6.01 16.20
CA GLN A 531 23.18 -4.87 15.32
C GLN A 531 21.75 -4.86 14.76
N ILE A 532 21.24 -6.01 14.30
CA ILE A 532 19.86 -6.06 13.78
C ILE A 532 18.83 -5.76 14.87
N ARG A 533 19.03 -6.27 16.09
CA ARG A 533 18.18 -5.92 17.25
C ARG A 533 18.23 -4.43 17.58
N TYR A 534 19.43 -3.85 17.56
CA TYR A 534 19.60 -2.40 17.73
C TYR A 534 18.89 -1.61 16.64
N GLN A 535 19.01 -2.02 15.37
CA GLN A 535 18.36 -1.35 14.26
C GLN A 535 16.83 -1.36 14.39
N ILE A 536 16.24 -2.50 14.78
CA ILE A 536 14.80 -2.61 15.04
C ILE A 536 14.40 -1.65 16.16
N LYS A 537 15.14 -1.66 17.28
CA LYS A 537 14.89 -0.71 18.38
C LYS A 537 15.01 0.75 17.95
N TYR A 538 16.01 1.11 17.15
CA TYR A 538 16.19 2.49 16.68
C TYR A 538 15.04 2.92 15.76
N THR A 539 14.51 1.98 14.96
CA THR A 539 13.31 2.19 14.13
C THR A 539 12.09 2.47 15.00
N VAL A 540 11.84 1.64 16.01
CA VAL A 540 10.77 1.79 17.00
C VAL A 540 10.86 3.15 17.72
N ASP A 541 12.04 3.48 18.24
CA ASP A 541 12.27 4.72 18.98
C ASP A 541 12.03 5.95 18.09
N THR A 542 12.38 5.87 16.80
CA THR A 542 12.15 6.96 15.83
C THR A 542 10.67 7.08 15.47
N TYR A 543 10.01 5.96 15.19
CA TYR A 543 8.59 5.94 14.84
C TYR A 543 7.69 6.50 15.94
N ASN A 544 7.93 6.09 17.19
CA ASN A 544 7.14 6.48 18.36
C ASN A 544 7.00 8.00 18.52
N ILE A 545 8.00 8.78 18.08
CA ILE A 545 7.95 10.25 18.12
C ILE A 545 6.87 10.79 17.18
N SER A 546 6.79 10.25 15.95
CA SER A 546 5.79 10.64 14.96
C SER A 546 4.38 10.14 15.30
N GLU A 547 4.29 8.94 15.89
CA GLU A 547 3.03 8.33 16.30
C GLU A 547 2.38 9.10 17.44
N GLU A 548 3.12 9.40 18.51
CA GLU A 548 2.62 10.19 19.64
C GLU A 548 2.21 11.60 19.21
N PHE A 549 2.97 12.20 18.28
CA PHE A 549 2.63 13.48 17.70
C PHE A 549 1.27 13.43 16.97
N ARG A 550 1.09 12.44 16.09
CA ARG A 550 -0.14 12.29 15.30
C ARG A 550 -1.34 11.99 16.19
N ALA A 551 -1.20 11.09 17.16
CA ALA A 551 -2.24 10.72 18.12
C ALA A 551 -2.76 11.94 18.91
N ARG A 552 -1.89 12.90 19.21
CA ARG A 552 -2.23 14.10 19.99
C ARG A 552 -2.88 15.20 19.16
N TRP A 553 -2.44 15.41 17.93
CA TRP A 553 -2.73 16.65 17.19
C TRP A 553 -3.57 16.47 15.94
N LEU A 554 -3.72 15.24 15.45
CA LEU A 554 -4.37 14.96 14.18
C LEU A 554 -5.50 13.93 14.35
N PRO A 555 -6.51 14.17 15.22
CA PRO A 555 -7.63 13.24 15.36
C PRO A 555 -8.48 13.19 14.07
N THR A 556 -9.12 12.05 13.86
CA THR A 556 -10.00 11.73 12.72
C THR A 556 -11.31 11.09 13.20
N PRO A 557 -12.22 11.87 13.84
CA PRO A 557 -13.41 11.30 14.45
C PRO A 557 -14.39 10.69 13.45
N TYR A 558 -14.40 11.10 12.17
CA TYR A 558 -15.23 10.47 11.15
C TYR A 558 -14.74 9.04 10.87
N LEU A 559 -13.44 8.85 10.63
CA LEU A 559 -12.87 7.49 10.54
C LEU A 559 -13.10 6.69 11.83
N SER A 560 -12.90 7.31 13.01
CA SER A 560 -13.13 6.65 14.30
C SER A 560 -14.58 6.16 14.49
N SER A 561 -15.56 6.80 13.83
CA SER A 561 -16.96 6.35 13.83
C SER A 561 -17.18 4.99 13.13
N MET A 562 -16.25 4.61 12.25
CA MET A 562 -16.31 3.38 11.43
C MET A 562 -15.30 2.31 11.89
N VAL A 563 -14.75 2.42 13.10
CA VAL A 563 -13.78 1.45 13.64
C VAL A 563 -14.20 0.99 15.03
N LYS A 564 -14.49 -0.30 15.17
CA LYS A 564 -14.89 -0.92 16.44
C LYS A 564 -13.82 -0.69 17.50
N GLY A 565 -14.29 -0.44 18.72
CA GLY A 565 -13.47 -0.05 19.87
C GLY A 565 -13.43 1.46 20.13
N CYS A 566 -13.47 2.30 19.08
CA CYS A 566 -13.31 3.76 19.24
C CYS A 566 -14.47 4.39 20.02
N ILE A 567 -15.73 4.07 19.66
CA ILE A 567 -16.90 4.56 20.40
C ILE A 567 -16.87 4.07 21.85
N ASN A 568 -16.62 2.77 22.06
CA ASN A 568 -16.64 2.16 23.40
C ASN A 568 -15.60 2.79 24.34
N SER A 569 -14.37 2.96 23.86
CA SER A 569 -13.28 3.57 24.62
C SER A 569 -13.38 5.11 24.72
N GLY A 570 -14.07 5.75 23.76
CA GLY A 570 -14.04 7.20 23.58
C GLY A 570 -12.65 7.71 23.23
N LEU A 571 -11.92 6.94 22.43
CA LEU A 571 -10.58 7.27 21.92
C LEU A 571 -10.60 7.23 20.39
N ASP A 572 -9.84 8.14 19.79
CA ASP A 572 -9.65 8.20 18.34
C ASP A 572 -8.87 6.98 17.81
N VAL A 573 -9.11 6.62 16.55
CA VAL A 573 -8.43 5.53 15.81
C VAL A 573 -6.89 5.65 15.84
N ARG A 574 -6.35 6.87 15.92
CA ARG A 574 -4.91 7.15 15.99
C ARG A 574 -4.37 7.17 17.43
N ASN A 575 -5.23 7.03 18.43
CA ASN A 575 -4.88 7.15 19.85
C ASN A 575 -5.43 5.97 20.68
N GLY A 576 -5.26 4.74 20.17
CA GLY A 576 -5.56 3.51 20.91
C GLY A 576 -7.05 3.12 20.95
N GLY A 577 -7.89 3.75 20.14
CA GLY A 577 -9.31 3.39 20.00
C GLY A 577 -9.61 1.98 19.44
N PRO A 578 -8.88 1.47 18.42
CA PRO A 578 -9.23 0.20 17.77
C PRO A 578 -9.06 -1.02 18.67
N GLU A 579 -9.92 -2.03 18.47
CA GLU A 579 -9.81 -3.32 19.19
C GLU A 579 -8.49 -4.03 18.89
N ILE A 580 -8.08 -4.03 17.61
CA ILE A 580 -6.83 -4.58 17.13
C ILE A 580 -5.90 -3.42 16.74
N ARG A 581 -4.72 -3.39 17.34
CA ARG A 581 -3.81 -2.26 17.25
C ARG A 581 -2.37 -2.72 17.10
N PHE A 582 -1.88 -2.70 15.87
CA PHE A 582 -0.51 -3.02 15.54
C PHE A 582 0.22 -1.87 14.85
N ILE A 583 1.55 -1.93 14.83
CA ILE A 583 2.40 -1.16 13.92
C ILE A 583 3.32 -2.14 13.20
N THR A 584 3.33 -2.11 11.87
CA THR A 584 4.19 -3.02 11.10
C THR A 584 5.58 -2.44 10.90
N ILE A 585 6.59 -3.30 11.03
CA ILE A 585 7.96 -3.08 10.56
C ILE A 585 8.19 -3.95 9.31
N GLU A 586 8.34 -3.30 8.16
CA GLU A 586 8.54 -3.92 6.84
C GLU A 586 10.02 -4.04 6.50
N GLY A 587 10.50 -5.27 6.36
CA GLY A 587 11.89 -5.50 5.98
C GLY A 587 12.17 -5.16 4.51
N VAL A 588 13.25 -4.42 4.25
CA VAL A 588 13.78 -4.18 2.90
C VAL A 588 15.13 -4.85 2.72
N GLY A 589 15.34 -5.55 1.59
CA GLY A 589 16.63 -6.15 1.24
C GLY A 589 16.95 -7.48 1.95
N PHE A 590 15.93 -8.31 2.20
CA PHE A 590 16.09 -9.56 2.96
C PHE A 590 17.08 -10.55 2.31
N ALA A 591 16.90 -10.91 1.03
CA ALA A 591 17.80 -11.84 0.37
C ALA A 591 19.22 -11.25 0.21
N THR A 592 19.36 -9.95 -0.06
CA THR A 592 20.69 -9.29 -0.07
C THR A 592 21.41 -9.44 1.27
N LEU A 593 20.69 -9.31 2.39
CA LEU A 593 21.25 -9.54 3.72
C LEU A 593 21.63 -11.02 3.93
N VAL A 594 20.74 -11.95 3.62
CA VAL A 594 20.95 -13.40 3.78
C VAL A 594 22.13 -13.87 2.93
N ASP A 595 22.15 -13.53 1.65
CA ASP A 595 23.22 -13.90 0.72
C ASP A 595 24.56 -13.30 1.13
N SER A 596 24.56 -12.12 1.77
CA SER A 596 25.77 -11.51 2.33
C SER A 596 26.30 -12.30 3.53
N LEU A 597 25.40 -12.78 4.40
CA LEU A 597 25.75 -13.64 5.54
C LEU A 597 26.28 -15.00 5.06
N LEU A 598 25.66 -15.60 4.04
CA LEU A 598 26.11 -16.84 3.41
C LEU A 598 27.50 -16.70 2.79
N ALA A 599 27.75 -15.61 2.06
CA ALA A 599 29.04 -15.34 1.44
C ALA A 599 30.16 -15.18 2.49
N ILE A 600 29.90 -14.46 3.60
CA ILE A 600 30.85 -14.30 4.70
C ILE A 600 31.11 -15.66 5.37
N LYS A 601 30.05 -16.39 5.76
CA LYS A 601 30.17 -17.71 6.41
C LYS A 601 31.07 -18.62 5.57
N LYS A 602 30.73 -18.78 4.30
CA LYS A 602 31.45 -19.69 3.39
C LYS A 602 32.88 -19.25 3.15
N PHE A 603 33.11 -18.04 2.66
CA PHE A 603 34.42 -17.69 2.13
C PHE A 603 35.39 -17.13 3.15
N VAL A 604 34.90 -16.53 4.24
CA VAL A 604 35.75 -15.99 5.31
C VAL A 604 36.02 -17.03 6.38
N TYR A 605 34.97 -17.72 6.86
CA TYR A 605 35.07 -18.59 8.03
C TYR A 605 35.26 -20.07 7.68
N ASP A 606 34.47 -20.62 6.76
CA ASP A 606 34.51 -22.04 6.42
C ASP A 606 35.70 -22.38 5.50
N GLU A 607 35.82 -21.69 4.37
CA GLU A 607 36.86 -21.95 3.35
C GLU A 607 38.10 -21.07 3.51
N LYS A 608 38.02 -19.98 4.28
CA LYS A 608 39.13 -19.02 4.52
C LYS A 608 39.83 -18.55 3.25
N LYS A 609 39.06 -18.30 2.18
CA LYS A 609 39.55 -17.80 0.88
C LYS A 609 39.98 -16.34 0.92
N PHE A 610 39.37 -15.53 1.78
CA PHE A 610 39.75 -14.15 2.03
C PHE A 610 39.38 -13.73 3.45
N THR A 611 40.04 -12.71 3.97
CA THR A 611 39.79 -12.11 5.29
C THR A 611 38.69 -11.05 5.23
N ILE A 612 38.12 -10.68 6.38
CA ILE A 612 37.19 -9.54 6.50
C ILE A 612 37.84 -8.24 5.98
N ALA A 613 39.13 -8.02 6.24
CA ALA A 613 39.84 -6.83 5.78
C ALA A 613 39.90 -6.75 4.25
N GLU A 614 40.25 -7.86 3.57
CA GLU A 614 40.28 -7.94 2.12
C GLU A 614 38.90 -7.76 1.49
N LEU A 615 37.86 -8.36 2.10
CA LEU A 615 36.47 -8.19 1.67
C LEU A 615 36.03 -6.72 1.78
N LYS A 616 36.30 -6.07 2.91
CA LYS A 616 35.99 -4.65 3.12
C LYS A 616 36.70 -3.75 2.11
N GLU A 617 37.99 -3.97 1.90
CA GLU A 617 38.78 -3.21 0.91
C GLU A 617 38.20 -3.37 -0.51
N ALA A 618 37.82 -4.60 -0.89
CA ALA A 618 37.19 -4.86 -2.16
C ALA A 618 35.83 -4.15 -2.30
N MET A 619 35.00 -4.19 -1.26
CA MET A 619 33.69 -3.51 -1.23
C MET A 619 33.82 -1.98 -1.31
N GLU A 620 34.78 -1.38 -0.61
CA GLU A 620 35.06 0.07 -0.66
C GLU A 620 35.43 0.55 -2.08
N ASN A 621 35.87 -0.37 -2.94
CA ASN A 621 36.24 -0.11 -4.33
C ASN A 621 35.24 -0.73 -5.33
N ASP A 622 34.02 -1.08 -4.91
CA ASP A 622 33.00 -1.73 -5.74
C ASP A 622 33.51 -2.98 -6.48
N PHE A 623 34.49 -3.68 -5.91
CA PHE A 623 35.21 -4.80 -6.51
C PHE A 623 35.92 -4.49 -7.84
N LYS A 624 36.23 -3.21 -8.10
CA LYS A 624 36.87 -2.72 -9.34
C LYS A 624 38.33 -2.32 -9.10
N GLY A 625 39.19 -2.46 -10.11
CA GLY A 625 40.60 -2.05 -10.04
C GLY A 625 41.53 -3.25 -9.95
N LYS A 626 41.73 -3.83 -8.77
CA LYS A 626 42.64 -4.97 -8.55
C LYS A 626 42.11 -6.27 -9.16
N LYS A 627 43.00 -7.15 -9.63
CA LYS A 627 42.64 -8.47 -10.20
C LYS A 627 42.01 -9.37 -9.13
N GLU A 628 42.53 -9.30 -7.92
CA GLU A 628 42.11 -10.05 -6.74
C GLU A 628 40.66 -9.72 -6.38
N TRP A 629 40.29 -8.44 -6.41
CA TRP A 629 38.91 -8.01 -6.13
C TRP A 629 37.91 -8.49 -7.20
N LYS A 630 38.31 -8.50 -8.48
CA LYS A 630 37.49 -9.05 -9.57
C LYS A 630 37.30 -10.56 -9.42
N ILE A 631 38.35 -11.28 -9.03
CA ILE A 631 38.28 -12.72 -8.75
C ILE A 631 37.36 -12.99 -7.55
N MET A 632 37.52 -12.22 -6.46
CA MET A 632 36.67 -12.31 -5.28
C MET A 632 35.20 -12.10 -5.64
N HIS A 633 34.88 -11.03 -6.39
CA HIS A 633 33.52 -10.75 -6.84
C HIS A 633 32.94 -11.86 -7.72
N SER A 634 33.73 -12.42 -8.63
CA SER A 634 33.31 -13.56 -9.45
C SER A 634 33.07 -14.82 -8.62
N LEU A 635 33.88 -15.07 -7.58
CA LEU A 635 33.67 -16.20 -6.67
C LEU A 635 32.40 -16.01 -5.86
N ILE A 636 32.20 -14.82 -5.28
CA ILE A 636 31.01 -14.50 -4.48
C ILE A 636 29.74 -14.66 -5.32
N LYS A 637 29.69 -14.08 -6.53
CA LYS A 637 28.48 -14.14 -7.37
C LYS A 637 28.12 -15.55 -7.84
N ASN A 638 29.12 -16.37 -8.17
CA ASN A 638 28.87 -17.63 -8.85
C ASN A 638 29.02 -18.87 -7.96
N ARG A 639 29.60 -18.75 -6.77
CA ARG A 639 29.96 -19.90 -5.91
C ARG A 639 29.48 -19.78 -4.47
N ALA A 640 28.98 -18.63 -4.02
CA ALA A 640 28.29 -18.56 -2.72
C ALA A 640 26.91 -19.22 -2.82
N PRO A 641 26.45 -19.94 -1.78
CA PRO A 641 25.05 -20.33 -1.66
C PRO A 641 24.16 -19.09 -1.72
N LYS A 642 22.99 -19.25 -2.32
CA LYS A 642 22.01 -18.18 -2.49
C LYS A 642 20.64 -18.67 -2.09
N TYR A 643 19.93 -17.84 -1.34
CA TYR A 643 18.52 -18.06 -1.02
C TYR A 643 17.66 -18.13 -2.30
N GLY A 644 16.63 -18.97 -2.30
CA GLY A 644 15.70 -19.11 -3.44
C GLY A 644 15.99 -20.25 -4.41
N ASN A 645 16.82 -21.21 -4.03
CA ASN A 645 17.23 -22.33 -4.89
C ASN A 645 16.89 -23.70 -4.29
N ASP A 646 15.99 -23.77 -3.31
CA ASP A 646 15.68 -25.00 -2.57
C ASP A 646 16.96 -25.65 -2.00
N ASN A 647 17.77 -24.81 -1.36
CA ASN A 647 19.07 -25.21 -0.80
C ASN A 647 18.99 -25.16 0.72
N ASP A 648 19.01 -26.34 1.36
CA ASP A 648 18.81 -26.47 2.80
C ASP A 648 19.71 -25.54 3.63
N GLU A 649 21.02 -25.45 3.33
CA GLU A 649 21.93 -24.58 4.09
C GLU A 649 21.56 -23.09 3.97
N ALA A 650 21.24 -22.63 2.75
CA ALA A 650 20.85 -21.24 2.50
C ALA A 650 19.50 -20.92 3.16
N ASP A 651 18.53 -21.80 2.99
CA ASP A 651 17.16 -21.60 3.46
C ASP A 651 17.05 -21.73 4.99
N GLU A 652 17.83 -22.61 5.63
CA GLU A 652 17.96 -22.68 7.09
C GLU A 652 18.54 -21.40 7.68
N LEU A 653 19.59 -20.84 7.07
CA LEU A 653 20.16 -19.57 7.55
C LEU A 653 19.17 -18.43 7.34
N ALA A 654 18.51 -18.37 6.19
CA ALA A 654 17.47 -17.41 5.89
C ALA A 654 16.32 -17.47 6.90
N GLN A 655 15.86 -18.68 7.24
CA GLN A 655 14.82 -18.91 8.24
C GLN A 655 15.27 -18.42 9.63
N LYS A 656 16.52 -18.69 10.04
CA LYS A 656 17.08 -18.17 11.31
C LYS A 656 17.12 -16.64 11.35
N VAL A 657 17.49 -16.00 10.23
CA VAL A 657 17.43 -14.53 10.10
C VAL A 657 15.99 -14.03 10.26
N MET A 658 15.03 -14.66 9.58
CA MET A 658 13.60 -14.32 9.63
C MET A 658 13.02 -14.50 11.03
N GLU A 659 13.38 -15.57 11.73
CA GLU A 659 12.94 -15.81 13.10
C GLU A 659 13.45 -14.72 14.05
N ILE A 660 14.73 -14.38 14.00
CA ILE A 660 15.33 -13.33 14.85
C ILE A 660 14.67 -11.97 14.57
N TRP A 661 14.50 -11.64 13.29
CA TRP A 661 13.80 -10.44 12.84
C TRP A 661 12.38 -10.38 13.40
N SER A 662 11.59 -11.42 13.16
CA SER A 662 10.17 -11.45 13.51
C SER A 662 9.95 -11.39 15.02
N GLN A 663 10.71 -12.18 15.80
CA GLN A 663 10.59 -12.22 17.26
C GLN A 663 10.99 -10.89 17.90
N GLU A 664 12.00 -10.20 17.36
CA GLU A 664 12.43 -8.93 17.92
C GLU A 664 11.38 -7.83 17.72
N CYS A 665 10.69 -7.80 16.57
CA CYS A 665 9.63 -6.83 16.30
C CYS A 665 8.52 -6.87 17.37
N PHE A 666 8.08 -8.06 17.78
CA PHE A 666 7.00 -8.25 18.76
C PHE A 666 7.33 -7.78 20.20
N LYS A 667 8.58 -7.42 20.50
CA LYS A 667 8.98 -6.99 21.85
C LYS A 667 8.55 -5.57 22.21
N TYR A 668 8.12 -4.79 21.23
CA TYR A 668 7.91 -3.35 21.37
C TYR A 668 6.43 -2.97 21.32
N LYS A 669 6.11 -1.86 21.99
CA LYS A 669 4.81 -1.19 21.95
C LYS A 669 4.98 0.32 21.78
N THR A 670 4.01 0.98 21.17
CA THR A 670 3.96 2.45 21.08
C THR A 670 3.49 3.06 22.40
N PRO A 671 3.69 4.38 22.62
CA PRO A 671 3.14 5.10 23.77
C PRO A 671 1.60 5.02 23.89
N THR A 672 0.91 4.77 22.78
CA THR A 672 -0.55 4.64 22.64
C THR A 672 -1.04 3.18 22.65
N ASP A 673 -0.18 2.24 23.09
CA ASP A 673 -0.48 0.80 23.26
C ASP A 673 -0.74 0.00 21.96
N PHE A 674 -0.15 0.41 20.83
CA PHE A 674 -0.08 -0.44 19.63
C PHE A 674 1.10 -1.39 19.75
N THR A 675 0.91 -2.66 19.38
CA THR A 675 1.97 -3.68 19.41
C THR A 675 2.71 -3.73 18.09
N TYR A 676 4.04 -3.79 18.10
CA TYR A 676 4.78 -3.93 16.84
C TYR A 676 4.68 -5.35 16.29
N ARG A 677 4.59 -5.48 14.96
CA ARG A 677 4.59 -6.77 14.24
C ARG A 677 5.52 -6.70 13.01
N PRO A 678 6.04 -7.83 12.51
CA PRO A 678 6.89 -7.85 11.33
C PRO A 678 6.11 -8.04 10.02
N GLY A 679 6.63 -7.48 8.94
CA GLY A 679 6.23 -7.70 7.56
C GLY A 679 7.44 -7.79 6.62
N MET A 680 7.20 -8.12 5.35
CA MET A 680 8.20 -8.06 4.28
C MET A 680 7.60 -7.53 2.97
N LEU A 681 7.61 -6.20 2.85
CA LEU A 681 7.23 -5.42 1.68
C LEU A 681 8.31 -4.37 1.41
N SER A 682 8.60 -4.06 0.15
CA SER A 682 9.66 -3.09 -0.19
C SER A 682 9.22 -1.93 -1.09
N TRP A 683 7.94 -1.87 -1.48
CA TRP A 683 7.38 -0.85 -2.39
C TRP A 683 8.31 -0.54 -3.57
N ASN A 684 8.91 0.65 -3.65
CA ASN A 684 9.99 0.96 -4.59
C ASN A 684 11.36 1.23 -3.93
N TYR A 685 11.44 1.25 -2.58
CA TYR A 685 12.60 1.76 -1.83
C TYR A 685 13.89 1.00 -2.16
N TRP A 686 13.74 -0.31 -2.34
CA TRP A 686 14.83 -1.24 -2.62
C TRP A 686 15.53 -1.01 -3.96
N ALA A 687 14.86 -0.41 -4.95
CA ALA A 687 15.42 -0.09 -6.27
C ALA A 687 15.72 1.42 -6.42
N GLY A 688 15.09 2.24 -5.59
CA GLY A 688 15.32 3.68 -5.51
C GLY A 688 16.34 4.03 -4.43
N GLU A 689 15.89 4.76 -3.42
CA GLU A 689 16.77 5.46 -2.50
C GLU A 689 17.54 4.55 -1.52
N ASP A 690 16.94 3.47 -1.01
CA ASP A 690 17.67 2.56 -0.11
C ASP A 690 18.83 1.89 -0.84
N ALA A 691 18.65 1.54 -2.11
CA ALA A 691 19.73 1.08 -2.97
C ALA A 691 20.79 2.16 -3.17
N GLY A 692 20.37 3.40 -3.46
CA GLY A 692 21.25 4.55 -3.62
C GLY A 692 22.16 4.80 -2.40
N PHE A 693 21.61 4.72 -1.19
CA PHE A 693 22.38 4.88 0.06
C PHE A 693 23.24 3.68 0.44
N THR A 694 23.02 2.51 -0.18
CA THR A 694 23.70 1.28 0.20
C THR A 694 24.99 1.10 -0.62
N PRO A 695 26.18 1.09 0.03
CA PRO A 695 27.46 0.78 -0.65
C PRO A 695 27.48 -0.67 -1.15
N ALA A 696 28.58 -1.12 -1.76
CA ALA A 696 28.73 -2.53 -2.11
C ALA A 696 28.53 -3.46 -0.90
N THR A 697 28.04 -4.66 -1.13
CA THR A 697 27.65 -5.63 -0.08
C THR A 697 28.34 -6.98 -0.25
N PRO A 698 28.49 -7.78 0.83
CA PRO A 698 29.22 -9.05 0.79
C PRO A 698 28.66 -10.12 -0.15
N ASP A 699 27.40 -10.01 -0.57
CA ASP A 699 26.76 -10.86 -1.58
C ASP A 699 27.25 -10.63 -3.02
N GLY A 700 28.10 -9.61 -3.23
CA GLY A 700 28.70 -9.23 -4.51
C GLY A 700 27.91 -8.14 -5.25
N ARG A 701 26.86 -7.58 -4.66
CA ARG A 701 26.17 -6.41 -5.22
C ARG A 701 27.05 -5.17 -5.07
N ILE A 702 27.13 -4.35 -6.13
CA ILE A 702 27.93 -3.11 -6.17
C ILE A 702 27.15 -1.93 -5.56
N GLY A 703 27.84 -0.87 -5.15
CA GLY A 703 27.19 0.30 -4.54
C GLY A 703 26.16 0.96 -5.45
N GLY A 704 25.02 1.38 -4.89
CA GLY A 704 23.91 2.00 -5.63
C GLY A 704 23.05 1.05 -6.46
N GLN A 705 23.44 -0.22 -6.64
CA GLN A 705 22.58 -1.21 -7.30
C GLN A 705 21.37 -1.54 -6.43
N PHE A 706 20.24 -1.90 -7.07
CA PHE A 706 19.04 -2.37 -6.41
C PHE A 706 19.32 -3.50 -5.39
N LEU A 707 18.58 -3.50 -4.28
CA LEU A 707 18.56 -4.55 -3.26
C LEU A 707 17.65 -5.71 -3.70
N SER A 708 17.54 -6.77 -2.91
CA SER A 708 16.53 -7.81 -3.15
C SER A 708 15.13 -7.28 -2.86
N ASN A 709 14.17 -7.63 -3.71
CA ASN A 709 12.77 -7.22 -3.57
C ASN A 709 12.03 -8.05 -2.51
N ALA A 710 11.71 -7.44 -1.37
CA ALA A 710 10.91 -8.04 -0.30
C ALA A 710 11.39 -9.46 0.07
N ILE A 711 10.53 -10.48 -0.03
CA ILE A 711 10.90 -11.88 0.24
C ILE A 711 11.51 -12.59 -0.98
N SER A 712 11.54 -11.93 -2.14
CA SER A 712 12.03 -12.55 -3.38
C SER A 712 13.57 -12.71 -3.31
N PRO A 713 14.14 -13.72 -3.99
CA PRO A 713 15.58 -13.85 -4.12
C PRO A 713 16.24 -12.61 -4.73
N THR A 714 17.54 -12.44 -4.50
CA THR A 714 18.32 -11.43 -5.21
C THR A 714 18.22 -11.68 -6.72
N ASN A 715 18.02 -10.64 -7.54
CA ASN A 715 17.81 -10.83 -8.99
C ASN A 715 18.92 -11.69 -9.61
N GLY A 716 18.52 -12.80 -10.22
CA GLY A 716 19.41 -13.74 -10.91
C GLY A 716 20.09 -14.76 -10.03
N ALA A 717 19.77 -14.77 -8.73
CA ALA A 717 20.24 -15.78 -7.82
C ALA A 717 19.41 -17.08 -7.93
N ASP A 718 18.15 -16.98 -8.32
CA ASP A 718 17.19 -18.07 -8.50
C ASP A 718 17.36 -18.77 -9.85
N ILE A 719 18.10 -19.88 -9.86
CA ILE A 719 18.47 -20.62 -11.08
C ILE A 719 17.87 -22.04 -11.14
N GLN A 720 17.07 -22.43 -10.15
CA GLN A 720 16.40 -23.74 -10.06
C GLN A 720 14.89 -23.69 -10.42
N GLY A 721 14.43 -22.56 -10.95
CA GLY A 721 13.05 -22.36 -11.42
C GLY A 721 12.04 -21.99 -10.32
N PRO A 722 10.78 -21.69 -10.71
CA PRO A 722 9.79 -21.06 -9.84
C PRO A 722 9.33 -21.96 -8.69
N THR A 723 9.38 -23.29 -8.84
CA THR A 723 9.05 -24.22 -7.74
C THR A 723 10.08 -24.15 -6.62
N ALA A 724 11.37 -24.09 -6.96
CA ALA A 724 12.45 -24.01 -5.97
C ALA A 724 12.36 -22.71 -5.16
N VAL A 725 12.12 -21.59 -5.83
CA VAL A 725 11.90 -20.29 -5.16
C VAL A 725 10.70 -20.35 -4.23
N THR A 726 9.58 -20.92 -4.68
CA THR A 726 8.37 -21.09 -3.84
C THR A 726 8.67 -21.92 -2.59
N ASN A 727 9.41 -23.03 -2.72
CA ASN A 727 9.78 -23.87 -1.59
C ASN A 727 10.66 -23.10 -0.58
N SER A 728 11.70 -22.40 -1.06
CA SER A 728 12.56 -21.56 -0.21
C SER A 728 11.76 -20.49 0.53
N VAL A 729 10.80 -19.81 -0.13
CA VAL A 729 9.89 -18.84 0.52
C VAL A 729 9.08 -19.50 1.62
N GLY A 730 8.49 -20.67 1.36
CA GLY A 730 7.73 -21.45 2.34
C GLY A 730 8.52 -21.81 3.58
N THR A 731 9.74 -22.32 3.38
CA THR A 731 10.67 -22.69 4.46
C THR A 731 11.01 -21.49 5.32
N VAL A 732 11.40 -20.37 4.70
CA VAL A 732 11.82 -19.16 5.42
C VAL A 732 10.68 -18.53 6.23
N LEU A 733 9.42 -18.67 5.79
CA LEU A 733 8.26 -18.23 6.55
C LEU A 733 7.92 -19.11 7.76
N GLY A 734 8.61 -20.25 7.93
CA GLY A 734 8.47 -21.15 9.05
C GLY A 734 8.02 -22.56 8.68
N GLY A 735 7.69 -22.82 7.40
CA GLY A 735 7.30 -24.16 6.94
C GLY A 735 6.00 -24.65 7.58
N LYS A 736 5.97 -25.93 7.98
CA LYS A 736 4.86 -26.55 8.71
C LYS A 736 5.39 -27.10 10.04
N ASP A 737 4.56 -27.11 11.07
CA ASP A 737 4.90 -27.74 12.34
C ASP A 737 4.77 -29.29 12.26
N GLU A 738 5.01 -29.97 13.38
CA GLU A 738 4.95 -31.43 13.48
C GLU A 738 3.54 -32.02 13.21
N ASN A 739 2.49 -31.21 13.35
CA ASN A 739 1.11 -31.60 13.08
C ASN A 739 0.70 -31.30 11.62
N GLY A 740 1.60 -30.70 10.84
CA GLY A 740 1.34 -30.27 9.47
C GLY A 740 0.63 -28.91 9.38
N ASP A 741 0.48 -28.19 10.48
CA ASP A 741 -0.10 -26.85 10.52
C ASP A 741 0.93 -25.82 10.05
N TYR A 742 0.45 -24.81 9.31
CA TYR A 742 1.32 -23.79 8.76
C TYR A 742 1.88 -22.87 9.84
N ILE A 743 3.17 -22.58 9.76
CA ILE A 743 3.80 -21.49 10.49
C ILE A 743 3.95 -20.30 9.54
N ASN A 744 3.77 -19.09 10.06
CA ASN A 744 4.06 -17.87 9.33
C ASN A 744 4.70 -16.83 10.26
N PHE A 745 5.96 -16.48 10.02
CA PHE A 745 6.68 -15.46 10.79
C PHE A 745 6.27 -14.01 10.46
N LEU A 746 5.57 -13.78 9.35
CA LEU A 746 5.19 -12.46 8.84
C LEU A 746 3.67 -12.32 8.77
N PRO A 747 2.99 -12.00 9.88
CA PRO A 747 1.53 -11.90 9.93
C PRO A 747 0.98 -10.80 9.01
N ASN A 748 1.73 -9.72 8.82
CA ASN A 748 1.37 -8.66 7.89
C ASN A 748 1.41 -9.14 6.42
N GLY A 749 2.16 -10.19 6.11
CA GLY A 749 2.33 -10.73 4.77
C GLY A 749 3.74 -10.51 4.20
N ALA A 750 4.05 -11.28 3.17
CA ALA A 750 5.32 -11.27 2.45
C ALA A 750 5.06 -11.12 0.94
N SER A 751 5.66 -10.08 0.35
CA SER A 751 5.55 -9.78 -1.07
C SER A 751 6.46 -10.69 -1.91
N HIS A 752 5.92 -11.73 -2.54
CA HIS A 752 6.67 -12.56 -3.48
C HIS A 752 6.30 -12.18 -4.92
N THR A 753 7.27 -11.72 -5.71
CA THR A 753 7.05 -11.38 -7.12
C THR A 753 7.79 -12.36 -8.02
N LEU A 754 7.06 -13.03 -8.90
CA LEU A 754 7.62 -13.90 -9.92
C LEU A 754 7.31 -13.37 -11.30
N THR A 755 8.24 -13.66 -12.20
CA THR A 755 8.17 -13.21 -13.57
C THR A 755 8.32 -14.41 -14.50
N PHE A 756 7.41 -14.52 -15.47
CA PHE A 756 7.35 -15.66 -16.40
C PHE A 756 7.39 -15.17 -17.84
N ASN A 757 8.09 -15.92 -18.69
CA ASN A 757 8.09 -15.63 -20.12
C ASN A 757 6.69 -15.91 -20.74
N PRO A 758 6.17 -15.04 -21.64
CA PRO A 758 4.89 -15.25 -22.31
C PRO A 758 4.74 -16.60 -23.03
N SER A 759 5.85 -17.21 -23.47
CA SER A 759 5.85 -18.54 -24.07
C SER A 759 5.32 -19.64 -23.16
N LEU A 760 5.44 -19.48 -21.83
CA LEU A 760 5.02 -20.45 -20.82
C LEU A 760 3.50 -20.53 -20.63
N LEU A 761 2.71 -19.74 -21.37
CA LEU A 761 1.26 -19.64 -21.19
C LEU A 761 0.47 -19.68 -22.51
N ARG A 762 1.13 -20.04 -23.62
CA ARG A 762 0.57 -19.96 -24.99
C ARG A 762 -0.43 -21.07 -25.34
N ASN A 763 -0.35 -22.22 -24.69
CA ASN A 763 -1.20 -23.37 -25.03
C ASN A 763 -1.96 -23.91 -23.81
N PRO A 764 -3.04 -24.68 -24.02
CA PRO A 764 -3.86 -25.19 -22.91
C PRO A 764 -3.10 -26.06 -21.91
N GLU A 765 -2.17 -26.90 -22.36
CA GLU A 765 -1.36 -27.77 -21.47
C GLU A 765 -0.48 -26.94 -20.52
N LEU A 766 0.12 -25.87 -21.02
CA LEU A 766 0.95 -24.97 -20.23
C LEU A 766 0.11 -24.16 -19.23
N LYS A 767 -1.11 -23.75 -19.62
CA LYS A 767 -2.06 -23.13 -18.68
C LYS A 767 -2.44 -24.08 -17.55
N GLU A 768 -2.67 -25.36 -17.83
CA GLU A 768 -2.92 -26.39 -16.79
C GLU A 768 -1.70 -26.62 -15.88
N LYS A 769 -0.48 -26.58 -16.44
CA LYS A 769 0.74 -26.63 -15.62
C LYS A 769 0.86 -25.42 -14.70
N PHE A 770 0.54 -24.23 -15.20
CA PHE A 770 0.54 -23.01 -14.39
C PHE A 770 -0.56 -23.03 -13.30
N LYS A 771 -1.75 -23.52 -13.63
CA LYS A 771 -2.81 -23.80 -12.65
C LYS A 771 -2.34 -24.77 -11.56
N SER A 772 -1.63 -25.83 -11.96
CA SER A 772 -1.04 -26.80 -11.03
C SER A 772 0.06 -26.17 -10.16
N TYR A 773 0.85 -25.25 -10.72
CA TYR A 773 1.82 -24.45 -9.96
C TYR A 773 1.12 -23.58 -8.89
N LEU A 774 0.01 -22.91 -9.22
CA LEU A 774 -0.76 -22.15 -8.23
C LEU A 774 -1.31 -23.04 -7.11
N LYS A 775 -1.76 -24.27 -7.44
CA LYS A 775 -2.13 -25.28 -6.44
C LYS A 775 -0.94 -25.69 -5.55
N GLY A 776 0.24 -25.85 -6.14
CA GLY A 776 1.47 -26.07 -5.38
C GLY A 776 1.86 -24.89 -4.49
N TYR A 777 1.62 -23.66 -4.94
CA TYR A 777 1.87 -22.45 -4.15
C TYR A 777 0.96 -22.36 -2.93
N ILE A 778 -0.31 -22.78 -3.03
CA ILE A 778 -1.21 -22.90 -1.86
C ILE A 778 -0.56 -23.79 -0.78
N GLU A 779 0.11 -24.87 -1.17
CA GLU A 779 0.68 -25.83 -0.21
C GLU A 779 2.05 -25.43 0.37
N ASN A 780 2.89 -24.78 -0.43
CA ASN A 780 4.30 -24.56 -0.08
C ASN A 780 4.69 -23.08 -0.07
N GLY A 781 3.95 -22.20 -0.71
CA GLY A 781 4.34 -20.82 -0.91
C GLY A 781 4.15 -19.90 0.29
N GLY A 782 4.27 -18.60 0.00
CA GLY A 782 4.08 -17.52 0.95
C GLY A 782 2.64 -17.02 1.05
N THR A 783 2.46 -15.86 1.67
CA THR A 783 1.12 -15.28 1.87
C THR A 783 0.56 -14.63 0.62
N ALA A 784 1.41 -14.00 -0.21
CA ALA A 784 0.99 -13.25 -1.38
C ALA A 784 1.93 -13.50 -2.57
N LEU A 785 1.35 -13.67 -3.76
CA LEU A 785 2.06 -13.85 -5.03
C LEU A 785 1.64 -12.78 -6.04
N GLN A 786 2.64 -12.18 -6.67
CA GLN A 786 2.49 -11.23 -7.77
C GLN A 786 3.17 -11.79 -9.00
N ILE A 787 2.48 -11.70 -10.14
CA ILE A 787 2.92 -12.34 -11.37
C ILE A 787 3.07 -11.28 -12.46
N ASN A 788 4.24 -11.27 -13.08
CA ASN A 788 4.53 -10.59 -14.33
C ASN A 788 4.68 -11.61 -15.45
N ILE A 789 4.12 -11.30 -16.63
CA ILE A 789 4.31 -12.01 -17.89
C ILE A 789 4.97 -11.05 -18.89
N LEU A 790 6.30 -10.90 -18.86
CA LEU A 790 6.99 -9.84 -19.61
C LEU A 790 7.98 -10.40 -20.63
N ASP A 791 8.33 -9.56 -21.60
CA ASP A 791 9.41 -9.81 -22.56
C ASP A 791 10.43 -8.69 -22.38
N ALA A 792 11.66 -9.03 -22.00
CA ALA A 792 12.73 -8.05 -21.80
C ALA A 792 12.97 -7.16 -23.03
N ASN A 793 12.74 -7.67 -24.24
CA ASN A 793 12.88 -6.87 -25.47
C ASN A 793 11.72 -5.89 -25.65
N MET A 794 10.50 -6.28 -25.27
CA MET A 794 9.34 -5.37 -25.23
C MET A 794 9.59 -4.23 -24.24
N LEU A 795 10.10 -4.54 -23.04
CA LEU A 795 10.41 -3.53 -22.03
C LEU A 795 11.50 -2.57 -22.51
N LYS A 796 12.57 -3.07 -23.14
CA LYS A 796 13.62 -2.24 -23.75
C LYS A 796 13.09 -1.37 -24.89
N ASP A 797 12.18 -1.92 -25.71
CA ASP A 797 11.51 -1.15 -26.76
C ASP A 797 10.64 -0.04 -26.15
N ALA A 798 9.92 -0.32 -25.07
CA ALA A 798 9.14 0.67 -24.33
C ALA A 798 9.98 1.78 -23.67
N GLN A 799 11.25 1.50 -23.32
CA GLN A 799 12.18 2.55 -22.86
C GLN A 799 12.59 3.50 -23.99
N VAL A 800 12.67 3.02 -25.23
CA VAL A 800 13.09 3.81 -26.40
C VAL A 800 11.89 4.49 -27.07
N ASN A 801 10.76 3.81 -27.14
CA ASN A 801 9.55 4.20 -27.87
C ASN A 801 8.31 4.29 -26.95
N PRO A 802 8.32 5.10 -25.88
CA PRO A 802 7.29 5.08 -24.84
C PRO A 802 5.86 5.39 -25.31
N ASP A 803 5.70 6.14 -26.41
CA ASP A 803 4.39 6.53 -26.94
C ASP A 803 3.54 5.33 -27.38
N GLY A 804 4.18 4.23 -27.78
CA GLY A 804 3.50 2.97 -28.12
C GLY A 804 3.07 2.15 -26.90
N TYR A 805 3.42 2.55 -25.68
CA TYR A 805 3.30 1.72 -24.47
C TYR A 805 2.64 2.44 -23.29
N HIS A 806 1.83 3.48 -23.54
CA HIS A 806 1.14 4.23 -22.48
C HIS A 806 0.31 3.36 -21.54
N ASN A 807 -0.24 2.26 -22.06
CA ASN A 807 -1.09 1.31 -21.32
C ASN A 807 -0.34 0.07 -20.80
N LEU A 808 1.00 0.00 -20.98
CA LEU A 808 1.80 -1.15 -20.55
C LEU A 808 1.89 -1.18 -19.01
N LEU A 809 1.08 -2.03 -18.39
CA LEU A 809 1.13 -2.28 -16.95
C LEU A 809 2.18 -3.34 -16.59
N VAL A 810 2.94 -3.06 -15.54
CA VAL A 810 3.90 -3.98 -14.92
C VAL A 810 3.66 -4.04 -13.41
N ARG A 811 3.89 -5.23 -12.81
CA ARG A 811 3.92 -5.37 -11.35
C ARG A 811 5.28 -4.95 -10.80
N ILE A 812 5.25 -4.04 -9.84
CA ILE A 812 6.42 -3.56 -9.11
C ILE A 812 6.66 -4.43 -7.88
N THR A 813 5.98 -4.11 -6.79
CA THR A 813 5.99 -4.78 -5.48
C THR A 813 4.80 -4.26 -4.69
N GLY A 814 3.71 -5.03 -4.70
CA GLY A 814 2.46 -4.67 -4.06
C GLY A 814 1.59 -3.73 -4.89
N TYR A 815 1.95 -3.36 -6.12
CA TYR A 815 1.12 -2.51 -7.00
C TYR A 815 1.49 -2.64 -8.47
N ASN A 816 0.60 -2.15 -9.34
CA ASN A 816 0.79 -2.03 -10.79
C ASN A 816 1.18 -0.59 -11.10
N ALA A 817 2.03 -0.41 -12.09
CA ALA A 817 2.33 0.91 -12.63
C ALA A 817 2.37 0.84 -14.16
N TYR A 818 2.06 1.96 -14.81
CA TYR A 818 2.39 2.11 -16.23
C TYR A 818 3.91 2.18 -16.35
N PHE A 819 4.50 1.27 -17.13
CA PHE A 819 5.95 1.13 -17.28
C PHE A 819 6.61 2.44 -17.76
N VAL A 820 5.94 3.18 -18.62
CA VAL A 820 6.44 4.46 -19.16
C VAL A 820 6.32 5.63 -18.16
N SER A 821 5.66 5.43 -17.01
CA SER A 821 5.47 6.44 -15.97
C SER A 821 6.42 6.27 -14.78
N ILE A 822 7.13 5.14 -14.69
CA ILE A 822 8.11 4.88 -13.61
C ILE A 822 9.52 5.35 -13.98
N GLY A 823 10.34 5.62 -12.95
CA GLY A 823 11.74 6.03 -13.12
C GLY A 823 12.59 4.96 -13.81
N LYS A 824 13.65 5.39 -14.50
CA LYS A 824 14.54 4.52 -15.28
C LYS A 824 15.17 3.42 -14.43
N GLU A 825 15.51 3.73 -13.18
CA GLU A 825 16.10 2.79 -12.23
C GLU A 825 15.16 1.59 -11.98
N LEU A 826 13.86 1.86 -11.83
CA LEU A 826 12.85 0.83 -11.63
C LEU A 826 12.56 0.06 -12.91
N GLN A 827 12.56 0.73 -14.07
CA GLN A 827 12.46 0.05 -15.37
C GLN A 827 13.62 -0.93 -15.59
N ASP A 828 14.85 -0.48 -15.35
CA ASP A 828 16.07 -1.27 -15.51
C ASP A 828 16.09 -2.47 -14.57
N GLU A 829 15.59 -2.30 -13.35
CA GLU A 829 15.40 -3.37 -12.39
C GLU A 829 14.44 -4.46 -12.92
N ILE A 830 13.24 -4.07 -13.37
CA ILE A 830 12.25 -5.02 -13.90
C ILE A 830 12.81 -5.77 -15.11
N ILE A 831 13.54 -5.07 -15.98
CA ILE A 831 14.25 -5.68 -17.12
C ILE A 831 15.30 -6.67 -16.63
N ALA A 832 16.05 -6.34 -15.57
CA ALA A 832 17.07 -7.22 -15.02
C ALA A 832 16.47 -8.53 -14.51
N ARG A 833 15.27 -8.53 -13.90
CA ARG A 833 14.57 -9.77 -13.49
C ARG A 833 14.34 -10.73 -14.67
N GLU A 834 14.02 -10.19 -15.84
CA GLU A 834 13.68 -10.98 -17.03
C GLU A 834 14.89 -11.41 -17.86
N MET A 835 16.01 -10.69 -17.75
CA MET A 835 17.24 -11.01 -18.50
C MET A 835 17.94 -12.29 -18.03
N HIS A 836 17.38 -12.98 -17.05
CA HIS A 836 17.80 -14.31 -16.62
C HIS A 836 17.21 -15.34 -17.58
N ASN A 837 17.98 -15.66 -18.63
CA ASN A 837 17.70 -16.80 -19.52
C ASN A 837 17.65 -18.09 -18.68
N MET A 838 16.44 -18.64 -18.50
CA MET A 838 16.27 -20.06 -18.17
C MET A 838 16.87 -20.95 -19.26
#